data_AF-A0A2V8H6H5-F1
#
_entry.id   AF-A0A2V8H6H5-F1
#
_cell.length_a   1.000
_cell.length_b   1.000
_cell.length_c   1.000
_cell.angle_alpha   90.00
_cell.angle_beta   90.00
_cell.angle_gamma   90.00
#
_symmetry.space_group_name_H-M   'P 1'
#
loop_
_entity.id
_entity.type
_entity.pdbx_description
1 polymer ?
#
loop_
_entity_poly.entity_id
_entity_poly.type
_entity_poly.pdbx_seq_one_letter_code
_entity_poly.pdbx_strand_id
1 'polypeptide(L)'
;MKSVLGAVAASCFVAVAILLLSWTIYFVELNSSAYDFALRLAGPVPPSSPVVIVAIDEDSLGRIGMWPWSRDKLARLIQGVSAGKPRAIALDLLLDNETSEDGDYALALAIANAPPMVLATRRDSVDGVELWRQPLGIFVQKGVLLGHVHAEPDFDGISRQVFSLKAGEGRVVPAFAVQALHAAGLEFKSDFEQKAGGAQLIRPQAINIRFAGDQNTFRRVPAWRVLEGSADAGEFKDQIILIGFTAEGLGDEWFTPFAIGQKKTSGVEVHANVIDTLYAGRVITEVHALALLAALGAFVLLLWWLNHRFEGWRFYVAAISTGPLLLALSWLFMKYFHLWFPFPPFWTAIVFVVPGLEVANRIRVSRDLDRKIERLSSGWITALTAFQSQTQAASERRNRLFGRRRRNSRWKLDAIDFFNKELMQFLSFNNAILASIEDVIIVSDLEGHVVYQNMAAKGLQKYQMNPPDAPAYLASILDSGNFRPLFENVRTTTESVTVNFIPTRDGRRFYNVSILPIARSGIVITMHDATAQYELNQAKSDMVSLVSHELRTPLTSIRGYSDMLLKYDLVQDKGKTFLGTIINESNRLNQLIQSFLDIAYIESGRHKITKSDFEVGPMLKDLIGTVGPMAAGKQIAVQSAGADGIRVHADRLLIYQALINLVANAIKYSPAGTMVRIGVSDGNGGVRFEVADQGCGIPADELSKIFEKFYRRDNEETRDESGFGLGLAFTKEVAARHGGDVVVESEVGKGSVFTLSIPG
;
A
#
# COMPACT_ATOMS: atom_id res chain seq x y z
N MET A 1 -7.19 -24.18 9.67
CA MET A 1 -6.82 -25.61 9.82
C MET A 1 -5.64 -26.03 8.94
N LYS A 2 -5.67 -25.90 7.60
CA LYS A 2 -4.56 -26.37 6.73
C LYS A 2 -3.19 -25.73 7.04
N SER A 3 -3.14 -24.45 7.41
CA SER A 3 -1.90 -23.76 7.80
C SER A 3 -1.32 -24.26 9.13
N VAL A 4 -2.20 -24.58 10.09
CA VAL A 4 -1.81 -25.07 11.43
C VAL A 4 -1.29 -26.50 11.33
N LEU A 5 -1.97 -27.37 10.58
CA LEU A 5 -1.53 -28.75 10.37
C LEU A 5 -0.14 -28.81 9.70
N GLY A 6 0.10 -27.94 8.71
CA GLY A 6 1.40 -27.82 8.05
C GLY A 6 2.49 -27.27 8.97
N ALA A 7 2.16 -26.33 9.86
CA ALA A 7 3.09 -25.81 10.86
C ALA A 7 3.49 -26.88 11.89
N VAL A 8 2.53 -27.71 12.34
CA VAL A 8 2.80 -28.82 13.26
C VAL A 8 3.70 -29.87 12.61
N ALA A 9 3.41 -30.28 11.37
CA ALA A 9 4.23 -31.25 10.66
C ALA A 9 5.67 -30.74 10.42
N ALA A 10 5.82 -29.48 10.01
CA ALA A 10 7.13 -28.85 9.85
C ALA A 10 7.89 -28.73 11.19
N SER A 11 7.17 -28.42 12.28
CA SER A 11 7.76 -28.32 13.62
C SER A 11 8.29 -29.67 14.11
N CYS A 12 7.54 -30.76 13.89
CA CYS A 12 8.00 -32.11 14.20
C CYS A 12 9.23 -32.49 13.38
N PHE A 13 9.25 -32.19 12.07
CA PHE A 13 10.41 -32.49 11.23
C PHE A 13 11.66 -31.75 11.70
N VAL A 14 11.54 -30.46 12.02
CA VAL A 14 12.66 -29.66 12.53
C VAL A 14 13.11 -30.14 13.91
N ALA A 15 12.19 -30.50 14.79
CA ALA A 15 12.52 -31.06 16.10
C ALA A 15 13.30 -32.39 15.96
N VAL A 16 12.89 -33.28 15.06
CA VAL A 16 13.63 -34.53 14.76
C VAL A 16 15.02 -34.22 14.21
N ALA A 17 15.15 -33.30 13.26
CA ALA A 17 16.44 -32.93 12.69
C ALA A 17 17.40 -32.34 13.74
N ILE A 18 16.90 -31.49 14.63
CA ILE A 18 17.67 -30.92 15.74
C ILE A 18 18.06 -32.00 16.74
N LEU A 19 17.16 -32.94 17.06
CA LEU A 19 17.49 -34.07 17.93
C LEU A 19 18.60 -34.93 17.32
N LEU A 20 18.56 -35.21 16.02
CA LEU A 20 19.64 -35.94 15.34
C LEU A 20 20.97 -35.17 15.36
N LEU A 21 20.92 -33.84 15.17
CA LEU A 21 22.10 -32.97 15.32
C LEU A 21 22.65 -32.99 16.76
N SER A 22 21.79 -33.14 17.76
CA SER A 22 22.21 -33.20 19.18
C SER A 22 23.05 -34.43 19.52
N TRP A 23 23.05 -35.45 18.67
CA TRP A 23 23.90 -36.64 18.83
C TRP A 23 25.29 -36.49 18.21
N THR A 24 25.59 -35.36 17.57
CA THR A 24 26.95 -35.09 17.08
C THR A 24 27.89 -34.72 18.23
N ILE A 25 29.18 -35.03 18.08
CA ILE A 25 30.21 -34.83 19.11
C ILE A 25 30.17 -33.40 19.69
N TYR A 26 30.11 -32.37 18.83
CA TYR A 26 30.03 -30.97 19.25
C TYR A 26 28.85 -30.65 20.19
N PHE A 27 27.70 -31.29 19.96
CA PHE A 27 26.53 -31.10 20.82
C PHE A 27 26.66 -31.81 22.16
N VAL A 28 27.31 -32.98 22.15
CA VAL A 28 27.65 -33.68 23.38
C VAL A 28 28.58 -32.80 24.23
N GLU A 29 29.57 -32.13 23.63
CA GLU A 29 30.46 -31.20 24.36
C GLU A 29 29.71 -30.04 25.01
N LEU A 30 28.82 -29.42 24.24
CA LEU A 30 28.04 -28.30 24.72
C LEU A 30 27.05 -28.74 25.82
N ASN A 31 26.49 -29.95 25.71
CA ASN A 31 25.63 -30.54 26.73
C ASN A 31 26.38 -30.85 28.04
N SER A 32 27.57 -31.45 27.95
CA SER A 32 28.40 -31.72 29.13
C SER A 32 28.87 -30.43 29.82
N SER A 33 29.24 -29.41 29.04
CA SER A 33 29.60 -28.10 29.58
C SER A 33 28.42 -27.42 30.29
N ALA A 34 27.23 -27.50 29.68
CA ALA A 34 25.97 -27.02 30.24
C ALA A 34 25.60 -27.77 31.54
N TYR A 35 25.78 -29.09 31.55
CA TYR A 35 25.56 -29.95 32.71
C TYR A 35 26.43 -29.52 33.89
N ASP A 36 27.75 -29.36 33.67
CA ASP A 36 28.68 -28.93 34.72
C ASP A 36 28.39 -27.53 35.23
N PHE A 37 27.97 -26.62 34.34
CA PHE A 37 27.56 -25.28 34.73
C PHE A 37 26.31 -25.34 35.64
N ALA A 38 25.29 -26.10 35.27
CA ALA A 38 24.08 -26.27 36.06
C ALA A 38 24.35 -26.96 37.40
N LEU A 39 25.24 -27.97 37.42
CA LEU A 39 25.63 -28.70 38.62
C LEU A 39 26.34 -27.77 39.61
N ARG A 40 27.32 -26.99 39.13
CA ARG A 40 28.03 -26.00 39.94
C ARG A 40 27.10 -24.91 40.46
N LEU A 41 26.19 -24.42 39.63
CA LEU A 41 25.19 -23.42 40.02
C LEU A 41 24.20 -23.97 41.07
N ALA A 42 23.91 -25.27 41.03
CA ALA A 42 23.08 -25.92 42.05
C ALA A 42 23.79 -26.02 43.41
N GLY A 43 25.13 -25.90 43.42
CA GLY A 43 25.97 -25.84 44.60
C GLY A 43 26.35 -27.22 45.18
N PRO A 44 27.41 -27.26 46.00
CA PRO A 44 27.80 -28.44 46.75
C PRO A 44 26.71 -28.80 47.76
N VAL A 45 26.54 -30.09 48.04
CA VAL A 45 25.59 -30.58 49.03
C VAL A 45 26.36 -31.39 50.07
N PRO A 46 26.23 -31.10 51.37
CA PRO A 46 26.98 -31.83 52.38
C PRO A 46 26.72 -33.35 52.28
N PRO A 47 27.76 -34.17 52.46
CA PRO A 47 27.63 -35.62 52.40
C PRO A 47 26.75 -36.10 53.55
N SER A 48 25.88 -37.05 53.23
CA SER A 48 24.91 -37.65 54.15
C SER A 48 25.19 -39.13 54.41
N SER A 49 26.03 -39.75 53.59
CA SER A 49 26.45 -41.13 53.73
C SER A 49 27.41 -41.33 54.91
N PRO A 50 27.37 -42.51 55.56
CA PRO A 50 28.29 -42.86 56.62
C PRO A 50 29.63 -43.32 56.02
N VAL A 51 30.32 -42.46 55.26
CA VAL A 51 31.59 -42.78 54.61
C VAL A 51 32.74 -42.07 55.29
N VAL A 52 33.79 -42.83 55.60
CA VAL A 52 35.08 -42.31 56.09
C VAL A 52 36.20 -42.81 55.20
N ILE A 53 37.06 -41.90 54.76
CA ILE A 53 38.21 -42.24 53.92
C ILE A 53 39.43 -42.41 54.82
N VAL A 54 40.04 -43.60 54.82
CA VAL A 54 41.38 -43.81 55.36
C VAL A 54 42.38 -43.51 54.26
N ALA A 55 42.99 -42.33 54.35
CA ALA A 55 43.78 -41.73 53.30
C ALA A 55 45.25 -42.18 53.37
N ILE A 56 45.74 -42.79 52.30
CA ILE A 56 47.19 -42.91 52.05
C ILE A 56 47.62 -41.62 51.37
N ASP A 57 47.88 -40.60 52.21
CA ASP A 57 48.29 -39.25 51.84
C ASP A 57 49.83 -39.08 51.91
N GLU A 58 50.32 -37.93 51.47
CA GLU A 58 51.74 -37.57 51.48
C GLU A 58 52.33 -37.65 52.90
N ASP A 59 51.56 -37.25 53.91
CA ASP A 59 51.96 -37.33 55.32
C ASP A 59 52.14 -38.79 55.78
N SER A 60 51.23 -39.68 55.38
CA SER A 60 51.33 -41.11 55.69
C SER A 60 52.56 -41.73 55.04
N LEU A 61 52.86 -41.37 53.79
CA LEU A 61 54.04 -41.85 53.08
C LEU A 61 55.33 -41.30 53.69
N GLY A 62 55.34 -40.04 54.13
CA GLY A 62 56.47 -39.42 54.81
C GLY A 62 56.79 -40.05 56.17
N ARG A 63 55.77 -40.47 56.93
CA ARG A 63 55.94 -41.04 58.29
C ARG A 63 56.16 -42.55 58.30
N ILE A 64 55.35 -43.29 57.54
CA ILE A 64 55.34 -44.77 57.55
C ILE A 64 56.37 -45.36 56.57
N GLY A 65 56.73 -44.59 55.54
CA GLY A 65 57.64 -44.97 54.46
C GLY A 65 56.98 -44.90 53.08
N MET A 66 57.80 -44.84 52.03
CA MET A 66 57.34 -44.80 50.64
C MET A 66 56.56 -46.06 50.25
N TRP A 67 55.63 -45.91 49.29
CA TRP A 67 54.89 -47.02 48.67
C TRP A 67 55.81 -47.81 47.71
N PRO A 68 55.67 -49.15 47.55
CA PRO A 68 54.68 -50.04 48.16
C PRO A 68 54.96 -50.42 49.61
N TRP A 69 53.91 -50.39 50.45
CA TRP A 69 53.99 -50.88 51.83
C TRP A 69 53.99 -52.42 51.88
N SER A 70 54.64 -52.99 52.91
CA SER A 70 54.62 -54.44 53.13
C SER A 70 53.21 -54.95 53.46
N ARG A 71 52.94 -56.21 53.13
CA ARG A 71 51.66 -56.86 53.42
C ARG A 71 51.32 -56.86 54.92
N ASP A 72 52.32 -56.95 55.80
CA ASP A 72 52.13 -56.82 57.25
C ASP A 72 51.65 -55.44 57.68
N LYS A 73 52.08 -54.36 56.99
CA LYS A 73 51.58 -53.01 57.24
C LYS A 73 50.11 -52.92 56.81
N LEU A 74 49.77 -53.44 55.64
CA LEU A 74 48.38 -53.47 55.17
C LEU A 74 47.48 -54.32 56.09
N ALA A 75 47.98 -55.46 56.59
CA ALA A 75 47.28 -56.32 57.54
C ALA A 75 46.98 -55.57 58.85
N ARG A 76 47.98 -54.85 59.40
CA ARG A 76 47.80 -54.00 60.59
C ARG A 76 46.85 -52.84 60.35
N LEU A 77 46.88 -52.23 59.15
CA LEU A 77 45.94 -51.17 58.78
C LEU A 77 44.50 -51.69 58.82
N ILE A 78 44.23 -52.84 58.19
CA ILE A 78 42.90 -53.47 58.18
C ILE A 78 42.48 -53.85 59.60
N GLN A 79 43.36 -54.41 60.41
CA GLN A 79 43.07 -54.76 61.80
C GLN A 79 42.73 -53.53 62.65
N GLY A 80 43.49 -52.43 62.49
CA GLY A 80 43.25 -51.17 63.20
C GLY A 80 41.90 -50.55 62.86
N VAL A 81 41.52 -50.56 61.57
CA VAL A 81 40.18 -50.15 61.14
C VAL A 81 39.10 -51.10 61.67
N SER A 82 39.34 -52.41 61.61
CA SER A 82 38.38 -53.46 62.03
C SER A 82 38.06 -53.41 63.52
N ALA A 83 38.98 -52.93 64.36
CA ALA A 83 38.76 -52.75 65.78
C ALA A 83 37.57 -51.81 66.10
N GLY A 84 37.28 -50.84 65.21
CA GLY A 84 36.14 -49.95 65.33
C GLY A 84 34.79 -50.56 64.92
N LYS A 85 34.76 -51.79 64.41
CA LYS A 85 33.57 -52.49 63.89
C LYS A 85 32.81 -51.66 62.82
N PRO A 86 33.45 -51.33 61.68
CA PRO A 86 32.76 -50.71 60.56
C PRO A 86 31.70 -51.63 59.94
N ARG A 87 30.77 -51.04 59.17
CA ARG A 87 29.76 -51.79 58.40
C ARG A 87 30.41 -52.60 57.28
N ALA A 88 31.36 -51.98 56.59
CA ALA A 88 32.14 -52.59 55.52
C ALA A 88 33.48 -51.86 55.36
N ILE A 89 34.48 -52.57 54.83
CA ILE A 89 35.78 -52.01 54.47
C ILE A 89 36.00 -52.22 52.97
N ALA A 90 36.10 -51.13 52.22
CA ALA A 90 36.43 -51.17 50.80
C ALA A 90 37.88 -50.73 50.60
N LEU A 91 38.70 -51.63 50.04
CA LEU A 91 40.12 -51.40 49.80
C LEU A 91 40.35 -51.10 48.31
N ASP A 92 40.60 -49.83 48.02
CA ASP A 92 40.97 -49.31 46.69
C ASP A 92 42.49 -49.41 46.48
N LEU A 93 43.00 -50.63 46.54
CA LEU A 93 44.39 -51.00 46.26
C LEU A 93 44.41 -52.28 45.45
N LEU A 94 45.19 -52.30 44.37
CA LEU A 94 45.36 -53.51 43.56
C LEU A 94 46.31 -54.48 44.28
N LEU A 95 45.78 -55.66 44.61
CA LEU A 95 46.53 -56.75 45.26
C LEU A 95 46.85 -57.87 44.25
N ASP A 96 47.31 -57.50 43.06
CA ASP A 96 47.47 -58.38 41.88
C ASP A 96 48.85 -59.07 41.78
N ASN A 97 49.81 -58.69 42.61
CA ASN A 97 51.18 -59.22 42.59
C ASN A 97 51.54 -59.96 43.88
N GLU A 98 52.27 -61.06 43.75
CA GLU A 98 52.87 -61.82 44.86
C GLU A 98 54.05 -61.06 45.47
N THR A 99 54.22 -61.15 46.79
CA THR A 99 55.31 -60.46 47.49
C THR A 99 56.13 -61.39 48.38
N SER A 100 55.56 -61.89 49.47
CA SER A 100 56.15 -62.91 50.34
C SER A 100 55.05 -63.81 50.88
N GLU A 101 55.28 -65.13 50.93
CA GLU A 101 54.26 -66.08 51.38
C GLU A 101 53.74 -65.76 52.78
N ASP A 102 54.63 -65.47 53.74
CA ASP A 102 54.27 -65.12 55.12
C ASP A 102 53.45 -63.82 55.19
N GLY A 103 53.81 -62.82 54.38
CA GLY A 103 53.13 -61.52 54.35
C GLY A 103 51.77 -61.59 53.68
N ASP A 104 51.69 -62.27 52.53
CA ASP A 104 50.43 -62.50 51.82
C ASP A 104 49.48 -63.36 52.68
N TYR A 105 49.98 -64.33 53.45
CA TYR A 105 49.19 -65.07 54.44
C TYR A 105 48.71 -64.18 55.60
N ALA A 106 49.57 -63.33 56.16
CA ALA A 106 49.19 -62.40 57.23
C ALA A 106 48.09 -61.43 56.80
N LEU A 107 48.19 -60.89 55.59
CA LEU A 107 47.15 -60.03 55.01
C LEU A 107 45.86 -60.80 54.72
N ALA A 108 45.96 -62.01 54.17
CA ALA A 108 44.82 -62.88 53.93
C ALA A 108 44.07 -63.23 55.24
N LEU A 109 44.79 -63.46 56.33
CA LEU A 109 44.21 -63.69 57.66
C LEU A 109 43.55 -62.42 58.23
N ALA A 110 44.14 -61.25 58.01
CA ALA A 110 43.53 -59.98 58.41
C ALA A 110 42.23 -59.71 57.65
N ILE A 111 42.19 -59.99 56.34
CA ILE A 111 40.99 -59.90 55.50
C ILE A 111 39.91 -60.89 55.96
N ALA A 112 40.29 -62.14 56.28
CA ALA A 112 39.37 -63.17 56.75
C ALA A 112 38.60 -62.79 58.03
N ASN A 113 39.27 -62.05 58.92
CA ASN A 113 38.73 -61.64 60.22
C ASN A 113 38.10 -60.24 60.22
N ALA A 114 38.18 -59.53 59.10
CA ALA A 114 37.58 -58.21 58.94
C ALA A 114 36.05 -58.29 58.77
N PRO A 115 35.30 -57.19 59.02
CA PRO A 115 33.93 -57.03 58.56
C PRO A 115 33.82 -57.20 57.02
N PRO A 116 32.61 -57.28 56.44
CA PRO A 116 32.43 -57.45 55.00
C PRO A 116 33.35 -56.54 54.18
N MET A 117 34.18 -57.15 53.34
CA MET A 117 35.22 -56.43 52.60
C MET A 117 34.89 -56.35 51.11
N VAL A 118 35.34 -55.25 50.49
CA VAL A 118 35.34 -55.09 49.04
C VAL A 118 36.76 -54.84 48.57
N LEU A 119 37.24 -55.62 47.61
CA LEU A 119 38.56 -55.42 47.00
C LEU A 119 38.42 -54.85 45.59
N ALA A 120 39.31 -53.92 45.27
CA ALA A 120 39.39 -53.31 43.96
C ALA A 120 39.84 -54.30 42.89
N THR A 121 39.16 -54.23 41.75
CA THR A 121 39.56 -54.85 40.49
C THR A 121 39.68 -53.75 39.44
N ARG A 122 40.66 -53.88 38.54
CA ARG A 122 40.86 -52.93 37.45
C ARG A 122 40.83 -53.66 36.13
N ARG A 123 40.38 -52.95 35.09
CA ARG A 123 40.47 -53.40 33.72
C ARG A 123 41.60 -52.64 33.05
N ASP A 124 42.59 -53.36 32.56
CA ASP A 124 43.73 -52.81 31.82
C ASP A 124 43.61 -53.20 30.35
N SER A 125 44.00 -52.29 29.46
CA SER A 125 44.14 -52.60 28.03
C SER A 125 45.61 -52.88 27.74
N VAL A 126 45.95 -54.14 27.49
CA VAL A 126 47.28 -54.58 27.09
C VAL A 126 47.19 -55.05 25.65
N ASP A 127 47.92 -54.41 24.74
CA ASP A 127 47.92 -54.72 23.29
C ASP A 127 46.53 -54.74 22.64
N GLY A 128 45.62 -53.89 23.13
CA GLY A 128 44.23 -53.80 22.65
C GLY A 128 43.31 -54.90 23.16
N VAL A 129 43.81 -55.81 23.99
CA VAL A 129 43.01 -56.81 24.72
C VAL A 129 42.74 -56.27 26.12
N GLU A 130 41.45 -56.12 26.45
CA GLU A 130 41.03 -55.66 27.77
C GLU A 130 41.01 -56.83 28.76
N LEU A 131 41.97 -56.84 29.69
CA LEU A 131 42.16 -57.89 30.69
C LEU A 131 41.77 -57.41 32.09
N TRP A 132 41.22 -58.31 32.92
CA TRP A 132 40.94 -58.00 34.32
C TRP A 132 42.17 -58.23 35.19
N ARG A 133 42.64 -57.17 35.86
CA ARG A 133 43.53 -57.28 37.01
C ARG A 133 42.71 -57.43 38.28
N GLN A 134 42.91 -58.55 38.97
CA GLN A 134 42.18 -58.89 40.19
C GLN A 134 43.16 -59.17 41.33
N PRO A 135 42.70 -59.06 42.59
CA PRO A 135 43.46 -59.53 43.73
C PRO A 135 43.86 -61.00 43.58
N LEU A 136 45.02 -61.38 44.15
CA LEU A 136 45.42 -62.77 44.26
C LEU A 136 44.32 -63.62 44.90
N GLY A 137 44.18 -64.86 44.45
CA GLY A 137 43.10 -65.76 44.90
C GLY A 137 43.09 -65.99 46.41
N ILE A 138 44.24 -65.88 47.09
CA ILE A 138 44.36 -65.99 48.55
C ILE A 138 43.58 -64.90 49.31
N PHE A 139 43.36 -63.74 48.69
CA PHE A 139 42.60 -62.62 49.27
C PHE A 139 41.10 -62.68 48.97
N VAL A 140 40.68 -63.42 47.95
CA VAL A 140 39.27 -63.53 47.53
C VAL A 140 38.56 -64.63 48.32
N GLN A 141 38.37 -64.38 49.61
CA GLN A 141 37.79 -65.33 50.56
C GLN A 141 36.27 -65.15 50.73
N LYS A 142 35.64 -66.05 51.51
CA LYS A 142 34.21 -65.96 51.82
C LYS A 142 33.91 -64.67 52.58
N GLY A 143 33.00 -63.84 52.05
CA GLY A 143 32.65 -62.54 52.64
C GLY A 143 33.39 -61.35 52.02
N VAL A 144 34.31 -61.61 51.08
CA VAL A 144 34.99 -60.60 50.27
C VAL A 144 34.28 -60.47 48.93
N LEU A 145 33.88 -59.25 48.57
CA LEU A 145 33.29 -58.91 47.28
C LEU A 145 34.35 -58.25 46.38
N LEU A 146 34.21 -58.42 45.08
CA LEU A 146 35.04 -57.76 44.08
C LEU A 146 34.25 -56.64 43.40
N GLY A 147 34.87 -55.48 43.22
CA GLY A 147 34.27 -54.35 42.55
C GLY A 147 35.24 -53.64 41.61
N HIS A 148 34.76 -53.12 40.49
CA HIS A 148 35.61 -52.38 39.56
C HIS A 148 35.78 -50.93 39.99
N VAL A 149 37.02 -50.43 39.97
CA VAL A 149 37.36 -49.03 40.31
C VAL A 149 37.42 -48.10 39.10
N HIS A 150 37.30 -48.67 37.90
CA HIS A 150 37.46 -47.94 36.64
C HIS A 150 36.33 -46.91 36.43
N ALA A 151 36.66 -45.62 36.55
CA ALA A 151 35.86 -44.52 36.04
C ALA A 151 36.24 -44.25 34.58
N GLU A 152 35.26 -44.14 33.68
CA GLU A 152 35.52 -43.69 32.32
C GLU A 152 35.29 -42.18 32.28
N PRO A 153 36.28 -41.37 31.93
CA PRO A 153 36.05 -39.97 31.67
C PRO A 153 35.21 -39.85 30.39
N ASP A 154 34.38 -38.81 30.32
CA ASP A 154 33.73 -38.46 29.07
C ASP A 154 34.80 -37.97 28.05
N PHE A 155 34.38 -37.65 26.82
CA PHE A 155 35.27 -37.20 25.73
C PHE A 155 36.15 -35.98 26.10
N ASP A 156 35.77 -35.19 27.11
CA ASP A 156 36.49 -34.02 27.61
C ASP A 156 37.46 -34.33 28.77
N GLY A 157 37.60 -35.60 29.15
CA GLY A 157 38.48 -36.01 30.24
C GLY A 157 37.87 -35.86 31.63
N ILE A 158 36.62 -35.40 31.75
CA ILE A 158 35.92 -35.21 33.03
C ILE A 158 35.08 -36.46 33.35
N SER A 159 35.22 -36.98 34.56
CA SER A 159 34.42 -38.08 35.07
C SER A 159 33.14 -37.56 35.72
N ARG A 160 32.00 -37.81 35.07
CA ARG A 160 30.65 -37.46 35.56
C ARG A 160 29.86 -38.67 36.04
N GLN A 161 30.22 -39.85 35.55
CA GLN A 161 29.42 -41.06 35.66
C GLN A 161 30.30 -42.29 35.94
N VAL A 162 29.70 -43.29 36.60
CA VAL A 162 30.30 -44.62 36.79
C VAL A 162 29.30 -45.66 36.35
N PHE A 163 29.73 -46.63 35.55
CA PHE A 163 28.88 -47.75 35.18
C PHE A 163 28.60 -48.64 36.38
N SER A 164 27.34 -49.01 36.58
CA SER A 164 26.90 -49.86 37.69
C SER A 164 27.55 -51.24 37.66
N LEU A 165 27.81 -51.78 36.46
CA LEU A 165 28.57 -53.00 36.23
C LEU A 165 29.37 -52.90 34.93
N LYS A 166 30.45 -53.67 34.86
CA LYS A 166 31.25 -53.87 33.65
C LYS A 166 31.41 -55.35 33.33
N ALA A 167 31.26 -55.69 32.05
CA ALA A 167 31.46 -57.03 31.55
C ALA A 167 32.79 -57.12 30.78
N GLY A 168 33.52 -58.22 30.97
CA GLY A 168 34.78 -58.52 30.26
C GLY A 168 35.25 -59.93 30.61
N GLU A 169 35.90 -60.62 29.67
CA GLU A 169 36.39 -62.01 29.85
C GLU A 169 35.31 -63.01 30.35
N GLY A 170 34.05 -62.84 29.93
CA GLY A 170 32.94 -63.69 30.38
C GLY A 170 32.53 -63.48 31.85
N ARG A 171 33.06 -62.44 32.51
CA ARG A 171 32.72 -62.04 33.88
C ARG A 171 32.00 -60.69 33.87
N VAL A 172 31.14 -60.49 34.87
CA VAL A 172 30.49 -59.22 35.15
C VAL A 172 30.88 -58.81 36.56
N VAL A 173 31.54 -57.66 36.67
CA VAL A 173 31.97 -57.10 37.96
C VAL A 173 31.12 -55.86 38.21
N PRO A 174 30.43 -55.73 39.37
CA PRO A 174 29.74 -54.50 39.74
C PRO A 174 30.72 -53.38 40.14
N ALA A 175 30.26 -52.13 40.16
CA ALA A 175 31.09 -51.00 40.59
C ALA A 175 31.55 -51.16 42.04
N PHE A 176 32.79 -50.74 42.31
CA PHE A 176 33.38 -50.78 43.65
C PHE A 176 32.52 -50.09 44.71
N ALA A 177 32.02 -48.89 44.39
CA ALA A 177 31.12 -48.14 45.26
C ALA A 177 29.76 -48.85 45.52
N VAL A 178 29.21 -49.52 44.50
CA VAL A 178 27.95 -50.28 44.64
C VAL A 178 28.17 -51.49 45.54
N GLN A 179 29.29 -52.19 45.39
CA GLN A 179 29.66 -53.31 46.26
C GLN A 179 29.93 -52.87 47.70
N ALA A 180 30.53 -51.69 47.91
CA ALA A 180 30.76 -51.16 49.25
C ALA A 180 29.45 -50.90 50.00
N LEU A 181 28.43 -50.36 49.32
CA LEU A 181 27.09 -50.21 49.86
C LEU A 181 26.41 -51.55 50.16
N HIS A 182 26.51 -52.49 49.23
CA HIS A 182 25.94 -53.84 49.39
C HIS A 182 26.59 -54.60 50.55
N ALA A 183 27.92 -54.57 50.66
CA ALA A 183 28.68 -55.17 51.78
C ALA A 183 28.28 -54.55 53.13
N ALA A 184 27.95 -53.25 53.15
CA ALA A 184 27.50 -52.55 54.35
C ALA A 184 26.05 -52.86 54.75
N GLY A 185 25.35 -53.70 53.99
CA GLY A 185 23.94 -54.05 54.22
C GLY A 185 22.97 -52.88 54.01
N LEU A 186 23.38 -51.87 53.23
CA LEU A 186 22.56 -50.71 52.95
C LEU A 186 21.85 -50.90 51.60
N GLU A 187 20.52 -50.98 51.64
CA GLU A 187 19.72 -50.98 50.42
C GLU A 187 19.73 -49.59 49.78
N PHE A 188 19.93 -49.54 48.47
CA PHE A 188 19.76 -48.32 47.68
C PHE A 188 18.60 -48.51 46.70
N LYS A 189 17.74 -47.50 46.58
CA LYS A 189 16.65 -47.51 45.60
C LYS A 189 17.24 -47.38 44.22
N SER A 190 17.04 -48.41 43.42
CA SER A 190 17.64 -48.51 42.11
C SER A 190 16.66 -49.22 41.19
N ASP A 191 16.28 -48.57 40.10
CA ASP A 191 15.54 -49.20 39.00
C ASP A 191 16.45 -50.17 38.19
N PHE A 192 17.69 -50.42 38.66
CA PHE A 192 18.75 -51.12 37.95
C PHE A 192 18.60 -52.66 37.99
N GLU A 193 17.75 -53.20 38.87
CA GLU A 193 17.45 -54.64 38.96
C GLU A 193 16.03 -54.96 38.48
N GLN A 194 15.85 -55.25 37.17
CA GLN A 194 14.63 -55.89 36.69
C GLN A 194 14.77 -57.42 36.78
N LYS A 195 14.02 -58.04 37.70
CA LYS A 195 13.83 -59.50 37.71
C LYS A 195 12.80 -59.88 36.63
N ALA A 196 13.23 -60.58 35.59
CA ALA A 196 12.34 -61.20 34.60
C ALA A 196 12.53 -62.73 34.62
N GLY A 197 11.52 -63.46 35.13
CA GLY A 197 11.41 -64.91 34.92
C GLY A 197 12.56 -65.77 35.43
N GLY A 198 13.01 -65.58 36.68
CA GLY A 198 14.01 -66.44 37.33
C GLY A 198 15.47 -66.20 36.91
N ALA A 199 15.72 -65.46 35.82
CA ALA A 199 17.05 -64.98 35.44
C ALA A 199 17.22 -63.51 35.86
N GLN A 200 18.28 -63.20 36.60
CA GLN A 200 18.64 -61.84 36.98
C GLN A 200 19.27 -61.16 35.76
N LEU A 201 18.48 -60.43 34.96
CA LEU A 201 18.97 -59.72 33.79
C LEU A 201 19.56 -58.37 34.24
N ILE A 202 20.85 -58.37 34.57
CA ILE A 202 21.53 -57.17 35.04
C ILE A 202 22.08 -56.40 33.83
N ARG A 203 21.53 -55.21 33.54
CA ARG A 203 22.02 -54.33 32.45
C ARG A 203 23.03 -53.32 33.00
N PRO A 204 24.17 -53.11 32.33
CA PRO A 204 25.06 -51.99 32.65
C PRO A 204 24.28 -50.68 32.48
N GLN A 205 24.26 -49.84 33.52
CA GLN A 205 23.69 -48.50 33.46
C GLN A 205 24.71 -47.50 33.96
N ALA A 206 24.78 -46.33 33.34
CA ALA A 206 25.62 -45.25 33.81
C ALA A 206 24.94 -44.54 35.00
N ILE A 207 25.67 -44.40 36.10
CA ILE A 207 25.22 -43.69 37.31
C ILE A 207 25.85 -42.30 37.26
N ASN A 208 25.05 -41.27 36.95
CA ASN A 208 25.51 -39.89 37.02
C ASN A 208 25.69 -39.47 38.48
N ILE A 209 26.90 -39.01 38.79
CA ILE A 209 27.32 -38.69 40.16
C ILE A 209 26.83 -37.30 40.52
N ARG A 210 26.13 -37.19 41.65
CA ARG A 210 25.85 -35.90 42.28
C ARG A 210 27.00 -35.59 43.23
N PHE A 211 28.05 -34.96 42.70
CA PHE A 211 29.21 -34.59 43.51
C PHE A 211 28.79 -33.71 44.69
N ALA A 212 29.22 -34.11 45.88
CA ALA A 212 28.94 -33.42 47.14
C ALA A 212 29.70 -32.08 47.22
N GLY A 213 30.86 -31.98 46.55
CA GLY A 213 31.66 -30.78 46.50
C GLY A 213 33.00 -30.99 45.79
N ASP A 214 33.98 -30.16 46.14
CA ASP A 214 35.36 -30.27 45.73
C ASP A 214 36.13 -31.28 46.62
N GLN A 215 37.46 -31.29 46.51
CA GLN A 215 38.30 -32.14 47.34
C GLN A 215 38.14 -31.81 48.83
N ASN A 216 38.18 -32.85 49.66
CA ASN A 216 38.08 -32.81 51.13
C ASN A 216 36.65 -32.64 51.65
N THR A 217 35.65 -32.99 50.83
CA THR A 217 34.25 -32.95 51.25
C THR A 217 33.92 -34.06 52.28
N PHE A 218 34.55 -35.23 52.15
CA PHE A 218 34.34 -36.36 53.06
C PHE A 218 35.33 -36.36 54.22
N ARG A 219 34.92 -36.93 55.37
CA ARG A 219 35.80 -37.09 56.54
C ARG A 219 36.97 -38.02 56.20
N ARG A 220 38.18 -37.59 56.55
CA ARG A 220 39.42 -38.34 56.30
C ARG A 220 40.15 -38.69 57.58
N VAL A 221 40.76 -39.87 57.58
CA VAL A 221 41.68 -40.34 58.61
C VAL A 221 42.98 -40.73 57.92
N PRO A 222 44.11 -40.03 58.15
CA PRO A 222 45.39 -40.44 57.58
C PRO A 222 45.75 -41.87 58.01
N ALA A 223 46.23 -42.68 57.08
CA ALA A 223 46.54 -44.09 57.33
C ALA A 223 47.62 -44.28 58.41
N TRP A 224 48.56 -43.33 58.55
CA TRP A 224 49.56 -43.36 59.62
C TRP A 224 48.93 -43.35 61.02
N ARG A 225 47.81 -42.64 61.24
CA ARG A 225 47.14 -42.62 62.56
C ARG A 225 46.63 -44.00 62.95
N VAL A 226 46.14 -44.77 61.97
CA VAL A 226 45.64 -46.12 62.21
C VAL A 226 46.80 -47.07 62.51
N LEU A 227 47.89 -46.97 61.75
CA LEU A 227 49.07 -47.83 61.91
C LEU A 227 49.83 -47.59 63.22
N GLU A 228 49.85 -46.35 63.70
CA GLU A 228 50.45 -45.98 64.99
C GLU A 228 49.48 -46.18 66.18
N GLY A 229 48.22 -46.56 65.92
CA GLY A 229 47.21 -46.76 66.95
C GLY A 229 46.70 -45.46 67.61
N SER A 230 46.90 -44.31 66.97
CA SER A 230 46.45 -42.99 67.45
C SER A 230 45.08 -42.57 66.93
N ALA A 231 44.47 -43.32 66.01
CA ALA A 231 43.08 -43.13 65.57
C ALA A 231 42.08 -43.66 66.62
N ASP A 232 41.01 -42.91 66.90
CA ASP A 232 39.96 -43.38 67.81
C ASP A 232 39.09 -44.44 67.12
N ALA A 233 38.83 -45.56 67.80
CA ALA A 233 38.00 -46.66 67.29
C ALA A 233 36.55 -46.20 67.02
N GLY A 234 36.08 -45.17 67.74
CA GLY A 234 34.79 -44.53 67.48
C GLY A 234 34.68 -43.86 66.11
N GLU A 235 35.80 -43.50 65.46
CA GLU A 235 35.81 -42.88 64.14
C GLU A 235 35.35 -43.83 63.02
N PHE A 236 35.47 -45.15 63.23
CA PHE A 236 35.14 -46.16 62.23
C PHE A 236 33.82 -46.89 62.49
N LYS A 237 33.21 -46.67 63.67
CA LYS A 237 32.02 -47.39 64.10
C LYS A 237 30.81 -47.10 63.21
N ASP A 238 30.16 -48.15 62.73
CA ASP A 238 28.98 -48.09 61.87
C ASP A 238 29.17 -47.30 60.56
N GLN A 239 30.43 -47.08 60.14
CA GLN A 239 30.81 -46.41 58.89
C GLN A 239 31.18 -47.41 57.78
N ILE A 240 31.11 -46.95 56.53
CA ILE A 240 31.76 -47.55 55.37
C ILE A 240 33.16 -46.94 55.27
N ILE A 241 34.17 -47.78 55.37
CA ILE A 241 35.56 -47.32 55.34
C ILE A 241 36.13 -47.53 53.95
N LEU A 242 36.56 -46.44 53.31
CA LEU A 242 37.27 -46.49 52.03
C LEU A 242 38.76 -46.30 52.29
N ILE A 243 39.58 -47.29 51.95
CA ILE A 243 41.04 -47.22 52.12
C ILE A 243 41.68 -47.11 50.74
N GLY A 244 42.50 -46.08 50.51
CA GLY A 244 43.24 -45.96 49.25
C GLY A 244 44.05 -44.67 49.15
N PHE A 245 44.60 -44.40 47.97
CA PHE A 245 45.46 -43.24 47.75
C PHE A 245 44.67 -41.94 47.66
N THR A 246 45.18 -40.93 48.38
CA THR A 246 44.86 -39.53 48.13
C THR A 246 46.09 -38.69 47.81
N ALA A 247 47.28 -39.27 47.92
CA ALA A 247 48.54 -38.63 47.56
C ALA A 247 48.67 -38.47 46.04
N GLU A 248 49.20 -37.32 45.61
CA GLU A 248 49.30 -36.96 44.20
C GLU A 248 50.20 -37.96 43.43
N GLY A 249 49.70 -38.52 42.32
CA GLY A 249 50.46 -39.37 41.41
C GLY A 249 50.62 -40.85 41.81
N LEU A 250 50.07 -41.31 42.94
CA LEU A 250 50.17 -42.71 43.40
C LEU A 250 48.88 -43.54 43.22
N GLY A 251 47.79 -42.94 42.76
CA GLY A 251 46.51 -43.60 42.50
C GLY A 251 45.77 -43.02 41.29
N ASP A 252 44.53 -43.46 41.09
CA ASP A 252 43.69 -42.92 40.02
C ASP A 252 43.23 -41.51 40.38
N GLU A 253 43.38 -40.59 39.43
CA GLU A 253 43.04 -39.19 39.61
C GLU A 253 42.19 -38.70 38.44
N TRP A 254 41.03 -38.14 38.75
CA TRP A 254 40.02 -37.78 37.76
C TRP A 254 39.69 -36.29 37.81
N PHE A 255 39.53 -35.66 36.64
CA PHE A 255 38.86 -34.36 36.59
C PHE A 255 37.39 -34.56 36.90
N THR A 256 36.84 -33.74 37.79
CA THR A 256 35.43 -33.78 38.18
C THR A 256 34.76 -32.45 37.83
N PRO A 257 33.42 -32.38 37.75
CA PRO A 257 32.71 -31.13 37.42
C PRO A 257 33.03 -29.93 38.34
N PHE A 258 33.51 -30.17 39.56
CA PHE A 258 33.90 -29.14 40.52
C PHE A 258 35.40 -28.79 40.51
N ALA A 259 36.23 -29.44 39.68
CA ALA A 259 37.67 -29.22 39.58
C ALA A 259 38.01 -27.87 38.89
N ILE A 260 37.76 -26.76 39.57
CA ILE A 260 38.14 -25.41 39.12
C ILE A 260 39.64 -25.22 39.46
N GLY A 261 40.50 -25.12 38.42
CA GLY A 261 41.94 -24.88 38.59
C GLY A 261 42.86 -26.10 38.38
N GLN A 262 42.43 -27.09 37.59
CA GLN A 262 43.22 -28.29 37.20
C GLN A 262 43.61 -29.28 38.32
N LYS A 263 43.06 -29.16 39.54
CA LYS A 263 43.28 -30.17 40.58
C LYS A 263 42.39 -31.39 40.36
N LYS A 264 42.99 -32.58 40.19
CA LYS A 264 42.27 -33.84 39.99
C LYS A 264 41.80 -34.44 41.32
N THR A 265 40.61 -35.02 41.37
CA THR A 265 40.07 -35.68 42.56
C THR A 265 40.55 -37.13 42.64
N SER A 266 40.90 -37.62 43.83
CA SER A 266 41.37 -39.01 44.00
C SER A 266 40.24 -40.02 43.75
N GLY A 267 40.59 -41.20 43.25
CA GLY A 267 39.65 -42.28 42.95
C GLY A 267 38.79 -42.66 44.16
N VAL A 268 39.39 -42.72 45.35
CA VAL A 268 38.69 -43.00 46.61
C VAL A 268 37.62 -41.94 46.93
N GLU A 269 37.89 -40.67 46.64
CA GLU A 269 36.93 -39.59 46.84
C GLU A 269 35.84 -39.59 45.76
N VAL A 270 36.14 -40.00 44.52
CA VAL A 270 35.12 -40.27 43.50
C VAL A 270 34.20 -41.41 43.96
N HIS A 271 34.75 -42.50 44.50
CA HIS A 271 33.96 -43.60 45.06
C HIS A 271 33.09 -43.17 46.25
N ALA A 272 33.60 -42.30 47.13
CA ALA A 272 32.81 -41.71 48.22
C ALA A 272 31.61 -40.91 47.69
N ASN A 273 31.81 -40.11 46.64
CA ASN A 273 30.72 -39.38 45.96
C ASN A 273 29.69 -40.32 45.33
N VAL A 274 30.11 -41.43 44.73
CA VAL A 274 29.18 -42.43 44.18
C VAL A 274 28.35 -43.08 45.29
N ILE A 275 28.99 -43.48 46.40
CA ILE A 275 28.30 -44.04 47.57
C ILE A 275 27.28 -43.05 48.13
N ASP A 276 27.66 -41.79 48.29
CA ASP A 276 26.76 -40.75 48.79
C ASP A 276 25.60 -40.45 47.83
N THR A 277 25.86 -40.43 46.51
CA THR A 277 24.83 -40.25 45.49
C THR A 277 23.77 -41.36 45.57
N LEU A 278 24.20 -42.62 45.71
CA LEU A 278 23.33 -43.78 45.79
C LEU A 278 22.59 -43.86 47.13
N TYR A 279 23.31 -43.62 48.24
CA TYR A 279 22.74 -43.65 49.59
C TYR A 279 21.65 -42.58 49.78
N ALA A 280 21.90 -41.37 49.30
CA ALA A 280 20.95 -40.26 49.41
C ALA A 280 19.82 -40.31 48.36
N GLY A 281 19.88 -41.23 47.38
CA GLY A 281 18.92 -41.29 46.28
C GLY A 281 18.98 -40.06 45.34
N ARG A 282 20.17 -39.48 45.15
CA ARG A 282 20.41 -38.23 44.41
C ARG A 282 20.98 -38.45 43.00
N VAL A 283 20.84 -39.66 42.46
CA VAL A 283 21.31 -40.00 41.11
C VAL A 283 20.68 -39.05 40.09
N ILE A 284 21.51 -38.41 39.27
CA ILE A 284 20.99 -37.48 38.25
C ILE A 284 20.50 -38.30 37.05
N THR A 285 19.20 -38.28 36.79
CA THR A 285 18.60 -38.98 35.66
C THR A 285 18.47 -38.05 34.46
N GLU A 286 18.66 -38.54 33.24
CA GLU A 286 18.41 -37.75 32.04
C GLU A 286 16.96 -37.86 31.58
N VAL A 287 16.41 -36.77 31.04
CA VAL A 287 15.08 -36.81 30.43
C VAL A 287 15.07 -37.77 29.24
N HIS A 288 14.10 -38.68 29.23
CA HIS A 288 13.92 -39.64 28.14
C HIS A 288 13.80 -38.96 26.77
N ALA A 289 14.45 -39.50 25.75
CA ALA A 289 14.53 -38.89 24.41
C ALA A 289 13.16 -38.53 23.80
N LEU A 290 12.14 -39.36 24.01
CA LEU A 290 10.76 -39.07 23.57
C LEU A 290 10.15 -37.83 24.24
N ALA A 291 10.38 -37.65 25.54
CA ALA A 291 9.90 -36.48 26.27
C ALA A 291 10.64 -35.22 25.83
N LEU A 292 11.96 -35.34 25.59
CA LEU A 292 12.77 -34.26 25.03
C LEU A 292 12.27 -33.84 23.64
N LEU A 293 11.98 -34.80 22.76
CA LEU A 293 11.44 -34.54 21.42
C LEU A 293 10.06 -33.87 21.48
N ALA A 294 9.18 -34.32 22.39
CA ALA A 294 7.88 -33.69 22.59
C ALA A 294 8.01 -32.24 23.09
N ALA A 295 8.89 -31.99 24.06
CA ALA A 295 9.18 -30.65 24.57
C ALA A 295 9.78 -29.75 23.49
N LEU A 296 10.70 -30.27 22.66
CA LEU A 296 11.29 -29.55 21.54
C LEU A 296 10.23 -29.18 20.49
N GLY A 297 9.34 -30.11 20.13
CA GLY A 297 8.21 -29.85 19.23
C GLY A 297 7.28 -28.76 19.76
N ALA A 298 6.92 -28.81 21.05
CA ALA A 298 6.13 -27.78 21.71
C ALA A 298 6.84 -26.42 21.70
N PHE A 299 8.17 -26.41 21.88
CA PHE A 299 8.97 -25.18 21.82
C PHE A 299 9.04 -24.58 20.41
N VAL A 300 9.18 -25.38 19.37
CA VAL A 300 9.11 -24.89 17.98
C VAL A 300 7.73 -24.30 17.67
N LEU A 301 6.65 -24.90 18.18
CA LEU A 301 5.30 -24.34 18.09
C LEU A 301 5.15 -23.02 18.85
N LEU A 302 5.78 -22.90 20.03
CA LEU A 302 5.84 -21.63 20.77
C LEU A 302 6.55 -20.55 19.94
N LEU A 303 7.69 -20.85 19.32
CA LEU A 303 8.40 -19.91 18.43
C LEU A 303 7.53 -19.52 17.23
N TRP A 304 6.81 -20.47 16.63
CA TRP A 304 5.86 -20.20 15.55
C TRP A 304 4.70 -19.29 15.98
N TRP A 305 4.17 -19.50 17.19
CA TRP A 305 3.12 -18.66 17.78
C TRP A 305 3.64 -17.25 18.11
N LEU A 306 4.84 -17.14 18.71
CA LEU A 306 5.49 -15.86 18.98
C LEU A 306 5.70 -15.04 17.70
N ASN A 307 6.12 -15.69 16.60
CA ASN A 307 6.25 -15.06 15.28
C ASN A 307 4.92 -14.55 14.71
N HIS A 308 3.78 -15.15 15.06
CA HIS A 308 2.45 -14.64 14.68
C HIS A 308 1.95 -13.53 15.62
N ARG A 309 2.43 -13.49 16.87
CA ARG A 309 1.97 -12.55 17.89
C ARG A 309 2.75 -11.24 17.91
N PHE A 310 4.04 -11.29 17.60
CA PHE A 310 4.97 -10.17 17.65
C PHE A 310 5.57 -9.91 16.28
N GLU A 311 5.63 -8.64 15.88
CA GLU A 311 6.18 -8.23 14.60
C GLU A 311 7.61 -7.66 14.76
N GLY A 312 8.47 -7.96 13.78
CA GLY A 312 9.81 -7.40 13.67
C GLY A 312 10.71 -7.70 14.88
N TRP A 313 11.42 -6.67 15.37
CA TRP A 313 12.42 -6.83 16.45
C TRP A 313 11.86 -7.42 17.76
N ARG A 314 10.55 -7.21 18.03
CA ARG A 314 9.89 -7.71 19.24
C ARG A 314 9.83 -9.25 19.27
N PHE A 315 9.71 -9.89 18.10
CA PHE A 315 9.78 -11.34 17.99
C PHE A 315 11.15 -11.87 18.38
N TYR A 316 12.24 -11.26 17.90
CA TYR A 316 13.60 -11.66 18.24
C TYR A 316 13.88 -11.54 19.73
N VAL A 317 13.47 -10.43 20.35
CA VAL A 317 13.62 -10.24 21.80
C VAL A 317 12.85 -11.31 22.57
N ALA A 318 11.59 -11.58 22.18
CA ALA A 318 10.79 -12.63 22.81
C ALA A 318 11.44 -14.01 22.65
N ALA A 319 11.89 -14.38 21.45
CA ALA A 319 12.54 -15.66 21.19
C ALA A 319 13.85 -15.82 21.98
N ILE A 320 14.74 -14.81 21.98
CA ILE A 320 16.01 -14.85 22.72
C ILE A 320 15.78 -14.91 24.24
N SER A 321 14.75 -14.22 24.75
CA SER A 321 14.42 -14.26 26.19
C SER A 321 14.01 -15.64 26.70
N THR A 322 13.61 -16.56 25.81
CA THR A 322 13.33 -17.95 26.21
C THR A 322 14.59 -18.75 26.57
N GLY A 323 15.77 -18.37 26.05
CA GLY A 323 17.03 -19.07 26.32
C GLY A 323 17.42 -19.08 27.81
N PRO A 324 17.49 -17.91 28.49
CA PRO A 324 17.72 -17.84 29.93
C PRO A 324 16.65 -18.57 30.75
N LEU A 325 15.39 -18.54 30.30
CA LEU A 325 14.29 -19.24 30.97
C LEU A 325 14.49 -20.77 30.94
N LEU A 326 14.94 -21.32 29.81
CA LEU A 326 15.26 -22.74 29.66
C LEU A 326 16.45 -23.17 30.51
N LEU A 327 17.47 -22.31 30.62
CA LEU A 327 18.61 -22.54 31.52
C LEU A 327 18.16 -22.57 32.99
N ALA A 328 17.34 -21.60 33.40
CA ALA A 328 16.77 -21.56 34.74
C ALA A 328 15.89 -22.78 35.04
N LEU A 329 15.10 -23.22 34.06
CA LEU A 329 14.29 -24.43 34.17
C LEU A 329 15.17 -25.67 34.35
N SER A 330 16.18 -25.86 33.51
CA SER A 330 17.13 -26.97 33.61
C SER A 330 17.82 -27.03 34.98
N TRP A 331 18.26 -25.87 35.49
CA TRP A 331 18.82 -25.74 36.83
C TRP A 331 17.83 -26.11 37.94
N LEU A 332 16.57 -25.64 37.86
CA LEU A 332 15.52 -25.97 38.83
C LEU A 332 15.24 -27.48 38.88
N PHE A 333 15.15 -28.11 37.71
CA PHE A 333 14.94 -29.57 37.59
C PHE A 333 16.11 -30.36 38.19
N MET A 334 17.35 -29.94 37.92
CA MET A 334 18.52 -30.60 38.50
C MET A 334 18.61 -30.41 40.02
N LYS A 335 18.30 -29.21 40.53
CA LYS A 335 18.41 -28.88 41.96
C LYS A 335 17.36 -29.59 42.82
N TYR A 336 16.11 -29.64 42.38
CA TYR A 336 15.00 -30.13 43.20
C TYR A 336 14.49 -31.52 42.83
N PHE A 337 14.70 -31.96 41.58
CA PHE A 337 14.16 -33.22 41.06
C PHE A 337 15.23 -34.23 40.63
N HIS A 338 16.52 -33.88 40.75
CA HIS A 338 17.65 -34.70 40.28
C HIS A 338 17.48 -35.16 38.81
N LEU A 339 16.84 -34.32 38.00
CA LEU A 339 16.56 -34.57 36.59
C LEU A 339 17.34 -33.59 35.73
N TRP A 340 18.16 -34.09 34.80
CA TRP A 340 18.84 -33.28 33.81
C TRP A 340 17.96 -33.06 32.59
N PHE A 341 17.60 -31.79 32.38
CA PHE A 341 16.90 -31.34 31.18
C PHE A 341 17.88 -30.61 30.25
N PRO A 342 18.32 -31.25 29.14
CA PRO A 342 19.31 -30.66 28.26
C PRO A 342 18.70 -29.49 27.49
N PHE A 343 19.22 -28.28 27.74
CA PHE A 343 18.79 -27.07 27.04
C PHE A 343 19.48 -26.78 25.68
N PRO A 344 20.68 -27.33 25.34
CA PRO A 344 21.32 -27.06 24.05
C PRO A 344 20.46 -27.32 22.80
N PRO A 345 19.64 -28.39 22.72
CA PRO A 345 18.73 -28.60 21.58
C PRO A 345 17.67 -27.51 21.42
N PHE A 346 17.33 -26.78 22.48
CA PHE A 346 16.38 -25.68 22.40
C PHE A 346 17.06 -24.40 21.89
N TRP A 347 18.32 -24.18 22.26
CA TRP A 347 19.10 -23.06 21.72
C TRP A 347 19.34 -23.20 20.22
N THR A 348 19.59 -24.42 19.72
CA THR A 348 19.65 -24.66 18.28
C THR A 348 18.32 -24.41 17.59
N ALA A 349 17.21 -24.78 18.22
CA ALA A 349 15.90 -24.40 17.71
C ALA A 349 15.79 -22.88 17.56
N ILE A 350 16.23 -22.09 18.54
CA ILE A 350 16.26 -20.61 18.41
C ILE A 350 17.13 -20.20 17.21
N VAL A 351 18.35 -20.73 17.08
CA VAL A 351 19.31 -20.34 16.03
C VAL A 351 18.81 -20.68 14.61
N PHE A 352 18.16 -21.82 14.41
CA PHE A 352 17.74 -22.27 13.08
C PHE A 352 16.29 -21.95 12.74
N VAL A 353 15.37 -22.06 13.71
CA VAL A 353 13.92 -21.85 13.47
C VAL A 353 13.60 -20.37 13.32
N VAL A 354 14.19 -19.50 14.15
CA VAL A 354 13.88 -18.05 14.13
C VAL A 354 14.19 -17.43 12.75
N PRO A 355 15.39 -17.60 12.17
CA PRO A 355 15.67 -17.08 10.82
C PRO A 355 14.79 -17.75 9.74
N GLY A 356 14.53 -19.06 9.87
CA GLY A 356 13.69 -19.80 8.93
C GLY A 356 12.24 -19.28 8.88
N LEU A 357 11.64 -19.00 10.04
CA LEU A 357 10.30 -18.41 10.16
C LEU A 357 10.24 -17.01 9.54
N GLU A 358 11.26 -16.19 9.75
CA GLU A 358 11.34 -14.83 9.19
C GLU A 358 11.42 -14.88 7.65
N VAL A 359 12.29 -15.74 7.10
CA VAL A 359 12.39 -15.94 5.64
C VAL A 359 11.05 -16.41 5.07
N ALA A 360 10.39 -17.37 5.73
CA ALA A 360 9.08 -17.85 5.32
C ALA A 360 8.00 -16.74 5.37
N ASN A 361 8.05 -15.86 6.37
CA ASN A 361 7.14 -14.72 6.49
C ASN A 361 7.37 -13.72 5.35
N ARG A 362 8.63 -13.36 5.08
CA ARG A 362 9.02 -12.47 3.97
C ARG A 362 8.60 -13.00 2.60
N ILE A 363 8.74 -14.31 2.37
CA ILE A 363 8.26 -14.96 1.13
C ILE A 363 6.74 -14.84 1.01
N ARG A 364 6.00 -15.04 2.11
CA ARG A 364 4.53 -14.91 2.14
C ARG A 364 4.08 -13.49 1.80
N VAL A 365 4.64 -12.49 2.47
CA VAL A 365 4.37 -11.07 2.23
C VAL A 365 4.74 -10.68 0.80
N SER A 366 5.87 -11.17 0.30
CA SER A 366 6.30 -10.94 -1.09
C SER A 366 5.28 -11.47 -2.09
N ARG A 367 4.76 -12.70 -1.90
CA ARG A 367 3.72 -13.29 -2.77
C ARG A 367 2.39 -12.55 -2.71
N ASP A 368 1.99 -12.04 -1.54
CA ASP A 368 0.78 -11.23 -1.41
C ASP A 368 0.92 -9.91 -2.18
N LEU A 369 2.08 -9.26 -2.06
CA LEU A 369 2.40 -8.05 -2.80
C LEU A 369 2.38 -8.28 -4.32
N ASP A 370 2.87 -9.43 -4.81
CA ASP A 370 2.80 -9.81 -6.23
C ASP A 370 1.35 -9.79 -6.72
N ARG A 371 0.44 -10.45 -5.98
CA ARG A 371 -0.99 -10.54 -6.34
C ARG A 371 -1.66 -9.17 -6.34
N LYS A 372 -1.33 -8.31 -5.37
CA LYS A 372 -1.88 -6.94 -5.31
C LYS A 372 -1.41 -6.09 -6.48
N ILE A 373 -0.13 -6.16 -6.83
CA ILE A 373 0.42 -5.44 -7.98
C ILE A 373 -0.19 -5.96 -9.30
N GLU A 374 -0.44 -7.27 -9.43
CA GLU A 374 -1.12 -7.83 -10.61
C GLU A 374 -2.57 -7.35 -10.74
N ARG A 375 -3.31 -7.29 -9.63
CA ARG A 375 -4.67 -6.74 -9.62
C ARG A 375 -4.69 -5.26 -9.99
N LEU A 376 -3.76 -4.47 -9.47
CA LEU A 376 -3.61 -3.07 -9.86
C LEU A 376 -3.27 -2.96 -11.34
N SER A 377 -2.29 -3.71 -11.83
CA SER A 377 -1.91 -3.72 -13.24
C SER A 377 -3.07 -4.04 -14.16
N SER A 378 -3.84 -5.09 -13.88
CA SER A 378 -5.00 -5.45 -14.69
C SER A 378 -6.09 -4.36 -14.69
N GLY A 379 -6.44 -3.79 -13.53
CA GLY A 379 -7.44 -2.71 -13.45
C GLY A 379 -7.00 -1.43 -14.16
N TRP A 380 -5.74 -1.04 -13.99
CA TRP A 380 -5.14 0.11 -14.66
C TRP A 380 -5.04 -0.07 -16.18
N ILE A 381 -4.72 -1.28 -16.65
CA ILE A 381 -4.69 -1.60 -18.08
C ILE A 381 -6.06 -1.36 -18.69
N THR A 382 -7.13 -1.84 -18.07
CA THR A 382 -8.51 -1.62 -18.57
C THR A 382 -8.84 -0.13 -18.64
N ALA A 383 -8.50 0.64 -17.60
CA ALA A 383 -8.77 2.09 -17.55
C ALA A 383 -7.98 2.87 -18.61
N LEU A 384 -6.69 2.57 -18.79
CA LEU A 384 -5.83 3.23 -19.78
C LEU A 384 -6.19 2.85 -21.23
N THR A 385 -6.58 1.60 -21.49
CA THR A 385 -7.03 1.19 -22.84
C THR A 385 -8.31 1.88 -23.29
N ALA A 386 -9.15 2.33 -22.35
CA ALA A 386 -10.32 3.15 -22.65
C ALA A 386 -9.95 4.61 -22.97
N PHE A 387 -8.78 5.09 -22.53
CA PHE A 387 -8.38 6.49 -22.58
C PHE A 387 -7.38 6.84 -23.70
N GLN A 388 -6.57 5.89 -24.17
CA GLN A 388 -5.58 6.12 -25.22
C GLN A 388 -5.75 5.20 -26.43
N SER A 389 -5.91 5.80 -27.62
CA SER A 389 -5.54 5.14 -28.88
C SER A 389 -4.05 4.80 -28.83
N GLN A 390 -3.75 3.51 -28.85
CA GLN A 390 -2.43 2.87 -28.86
C GLN A 390 -1.27 3.76 -29.34
N THR A 391 -0.37 4.14 -28.44
CA THR A 391 1.02 4.42 -28.82
C THR A 391 1.89 3.19 -28.56
N GLN A 392 2.62 2.76 -29.57
CA GLN A 392 3.48 1.55 -29.55
C GLN A 392 4.50 1.60 -28.40
N ALA A 393 5.02 2.79 -28.07
CA ALA A 393 5.99 3.03 -27.01
C ALA A 393 5.48 2.74 -25.58
N ALA A 394 4.21 3.04 -25.28
CA ALA A 394 3.59 2.72 -23.99
C ALA A 394 3.42 1.20 -23.83
N SER A 395 3.05 0.51 -24.92
CA SER A 395 2.90 -0.95 -24.94
C SER A 395 4.22 -1.70 -24.74
N GLU A 396 5.32 -1.18 -25.29
CA GLU A 396 6.66 -1.76 -25.15
C GLU A 396 7.25 -1.56 -23.75
N ARG A 397 7.12 -0.37 -23.16
CA ARG A 397 7.53 -0.11 -21.77
C ARG A 397 6.76 -1.00 -20.78
N ARG A 398 5.45 -1.14 -21.00
CA ARG A 398 4.58 -2.07 -20.23
C ARG A 398 5.07 -3.51 -20.32
N ASN A 399 5.35 -4.01 -21.53
CA ASN A 399 5.85 -5.38 -21.72
C ASN A 399 7.24 -5.60 -21.13
N ARG A 400 8.09 -4.56 -21.03
CA ARG A 400 9.39 -4.65 -20.35
C ARG A 400 9.24 -4.71 -18.82
N LEU A 401 8.33 -3.94 -18.23
CA LEU A 401 8.09 -3.88 -16.78
C LEU A 401 7.32 -5.10 -16.25
N PHE A 402 6.26 -5.52 -16.94
CA PHE A 402 5.41 -6.63 -16.51
C PHE A 402 5.71 -7.96 -17.24
N GLY A 403 6.73 -7.98 -18.10
CA GLY A 403 7.15 -9.16 -18.87
C GLY A 403 7.85 -10.25 -18.03
N ARG A 404 8.13 -11.39 -18.68
CA ARG A 404 8.55 -12.67 -18.07
C ARG A 404 9.81 -12.65 -17.18
N ARG A 405 10.59 -11.57 -17.08
CA ARG A 405 11.81 -11.51 -16.23
C ARG A 405 11.55 -10.85 -14.87
N ARG A 406 10.63 -11.42 -14.08
CA ARG A 406 10.45 -11.08 -12.66
C ARG A 406 11.52 -11.77 -11.80
N ARG A 407 12.77 -11.28 -11.85
CA ARG A 407 13.90 -11.99 -11.21
C ARG A 407 14.23 -11.53 -9.79
N ASN A 408 13.72 -10.39 -9.30
CA ASN A 408 13.97 -9.88 -7.93
C ASN A 408 12.92 -8.84 -7.48
N SER A 409 12.77 -8.61 -6.17
CA SER A 409 11.78 -7.66 -5.58
C SER A 409 11.85 -6.22 -6.10
N ARG A 410 12.93 -5.81 -6.78
CA ARG A 410 13.07 -4.48 -7.40
C ARG A 410 11.97 -4.14 -8.41
N TRP A 411 11.50 -5.12 -9.18
CA TRP A 411 10.43 -4.87 -10.17
C TRP A 411 9.15 -4.33 -9.51
N LYS A 412 8.95 -4.60 -8.21
CA LYS A 412 7.80 -4.10 -7.45
C LYS A 412 7.90 -2.61 -7.17
N LEU A 413 9.10 -2.13 -6.86
CA LEU A 413 9.38 -0.70 -6.70
C LEU A 413 9.21 0.01 -8.04
N ASP A 414 9.77 -0.57 -9.10
CA ASP A 414 9.64 -0.03 -10.45
C ASP A 414 8.17 0.02 -10.91
N ALA A 415 7.36 -0.98 -10.54
CA ALA A 415 5.92 -1.00 -10.81
C ALA A 415 5.16 0.09 -10.03
N ILE A 416 5.47 0.30 -8.75
CA ILE A 416 4.86 1.37 -7.94
C ILE A 416 5.20 2.75 -8.51
N ASP A 417 6.48 2.98 -8.82
CA ASP A 417 6.93 4.24 -9.42
C ASP A 417 6.27 4.50 -10.78
N PHE A 418 6.09 3.44 -11.58
CA PHE A 418 5.37 3.51 -12.83
C PHE A 418 3.91 3.97 -12.62
N PHE A 419 3.16 3.31 -11.72
CA PHE A 419 1.76 3.69 -11.45
C PHE A 419 1.65 5.10 -10.89
N ASN A 420 2.58 5.52 -10.02
CA ASN A 420 2.56 6.86 -9.45
C ASN A 420 2.79 7.92 -10.55
N LYS A 421 3.76 7.71 -11.44
CA LYS A 421 4.01 8.62 -12.58
C LYS A 421 2.82 8.70 -13.53
N GLU A 422 2.22 7.56 -13.89
CA GLU A 422 1.04 7.51 -14.75
C GLU A 422 -0.16 8.21 -14.10
N LEU A 423 -0.41 7.97 -12.81
CA LEU A 423 -1.50 8.63 -12.07
C LEU A 423 -1.31 10.15 -12.05
N MET A 424 -0.09 10.62 -11.78
CA MET A 424 0.21 12.05 -11.78
C MET A 424 0.08 12.67 -13.17
N GLN A 425 0.50 11.96 -14.22
CA GLN A 425 0.36 12.42 -15.61
C GLN A 425 -1.12 12.47 -16.04
N PHE A 426 -1.93 11.50 -15.63
CA PHE A 426 -3.36 11.48 -15.88
C PHE A 426 -4.08 12.64 -15.17
N LEU A 427 -3.76 12.88 -13.90
CA LEU A 427 -4.33 14.01 -13.13
C LEU A 427 -3.92 15.36 -13.73
N SER A 428 -2.65 15.54 -14.12
CA SER A 428 -2.20 16.80 -14.72
C SER A 428 -2.85 17.04 -16.09
N PHE A 429 -3.01 16.00 -16.90
CA PHE A 429 -3.71 16.07 -18.18
C PHE A 429 -5.19 16.45 -18.01
N ASN A 430 -5.92 15.81 -17.10
CA ASN A 430 -7.32 16.15 -16.82
C ASN A 430 -7.46 17.58 -16.30
N ASN A 431 -6.58 18.02 -15.40
CA ASN A 431 -6.58 19.40 -14.92
C ASN A 431 -6.27 20.39 -16.04
N ALA A 432 -5.38 20.05 -16.98
CA ALA A 432 -5.07 20.88 -18.14
C ALA A 432 -6.26 21.00 -19.09
N ILE A 433 -6.98 19.90 -19.37
CA ILE A 433 -8.23 19.91 -20.16
C ILE A 433 -9.27 20.82 -19.49
N LEU A 434 -9.53 20.63 -18.21
CA LEU A 434 -10.52 21.43 -17.48
C LEU A 434 -10.13 22.92 -17.45
N ALA A 435 -8.82 23.23 -17.40
CA ALA A 435 -8.31 24.59 -17.44
C ALA A 435 -8.40 25.24 -18.84
N SER A 436 -8.41 24.48 -19.93
CA SER A 436 -8.56 25.01 -21.30
C SER A 436 -10.00 25.26 -21.73
N ILE A 437 -10.99 24.77 -20.98
CA ILE A 437 -12.41 25.00 -21.28
C ILE A 437 -12.78 26.44 -20.88
N GLU A 438 -13.33 27.20 -21.84
CA GLU A 438 -13.75 28.59 -21.65
C GLU A 438 -15.05 28.72 -20.84
N ASP A 439 -15.91 27.71 -20.88
CA ASP A 439 -17.12 27.64 -20.07
C ASP A 439 -16.77 27.50 -18.58
N VAL A 440 -17.57 28.12 -17.72
CA VAL A 440 -17.42 27.95 -16.27
C VAL A 440 -17.87 26.55 -15.89
N ILE A 441 -17.00 25.78 -15.25
CA ILE A 441 -17.32 24.46 -14.69
C ILE A 441 -17.15 24.52 -13.18
N ILE A 442 -18.22 24.17 -12.46
CA ILE A 442 -18.25 24.03 -11.01
C ILE A 442 -18.69 22.61 -10.70
N VAL A 443 -17.94 21.90 -9.86
CA VAL A 443 -18.31 20.56 -9.38
C VAL A 443 -18.59 20.63 -7.90
N SER A 444 -19.71 20.03 -7.50
CA SER A 444 -20.15 19.92 -6.12
C SER A 444 -20.39 18.47 -5.72
N ASP A 445 -20.39 18.20 -4.42
CA ASP A 445 -20.83 16.92 -3.86
C ASP A 445 -22.37 16.78 -3.93
N LEU A 446 -22.91 15.69 -3.36
CA LEU A 446 -24.37 15.45 -3.34
C LEU A 446 -25.16 16.39 -2.41
N GLU A 447 -24.47 17.04 -1.47
CA GLU A 447 -25.04 17.98 -0.51
C GLU A 447 -25.03 19.42 -1.05
N GLY A 448 -24.30 19.67 -2.14
CA GLY A 448 -24.19 20.96 -2.81
C GLY A 448 -22.91 21.73 -2.49
N HIS A 449 -21.96 21.15 -1.75
CA HIS A 449 -20.69 21.81 -1.44
C HIS A 449 -19.76 21.80 -2.64
N VAL A 450 -19.15 22.95 -2.97
CA VAL A 450 -18.25 23.05 -4.11
C VAL A 450 -16.91 22.36 -3.81
N VAL A 451 -16.58 21.36 -4.63
CA VAL A 451 -15.36 20.56 -4.56
C VAL A 451 -14.31 21.05 -5.56
N TYR A 452 -14.74 21.59 -6.71
CA TYR A 452 -13.85 22.03 -7.78
C TYR A 452 -14.45 23.17 -8.60
N GLN A 453 -13.59 24.07 -9.07
CA GLN A 453 -13.91 25.11 -10.06
C GLN A 453 -12.78 25.20 -11.08
N ASN A 454 -13.12 25.31 -12.37
CA ASN A 454 -12.11 25.50 -13.41
C ASN A 454 -11.62 26.96 -13.51
N MET A 455 -10.60 27.19 -14.34
CA MET A 455 -9.99 28.53 -14.47
C MET A 455 -10.96 29.59 -15.00
N ALA A 456 -11.91 29.22 -15.85
CA ALA A 456 -12.93 30.13 -16.38
C ALA A 456 -13.78 30.79 -15.28
N ALA A 457 -14.02 30.10 -14.16
CA ALA A 457 -14.76 30.65 -13.02
C ALA A 457 -14.13 31.94 -12.45
N LYS A 458 -12.82 32.14 -12.59
CA LYS A 458 -12.13 33.37 -12.15
C LYS A 458 -12.58 34.63 -12.89
N GLY A 459 -13.14 34.48 -14.09
CA GLY A 459 -13.70 35.59 -14.87
C GLY A 459 -15.04 36.12 -14.33
N LEU A 460 -15.65 35.43 -13.37
CA LEU A 460 -16.93 35.82 -12.78
C LEU A 460 -16.76 36.98 -11.79
N GLN A 461 -17.66 37.96 -11.85
CA GLN A 461 -17.58 39.21 -11.09
C GLN A 461 -17.55 39.03 -9.56
N LYS A 462 -18.20 37.98 -9.03
CA LYS A 462 -18.20 37.62 -7.60
C LYS A 462 -17.49 36.29 -7.33
N TYR A 463 -16.41 36.01 -8.06
CA TYR A 463 -15.65 34.78 -7.88
C TYR A 463 -15.22 34.56 -6.43
N GLN A 464 -15.46 33.35 -5.91
CA GLN A 464 -14.94 32.87 -4.65
C GLN A 464 -14.12 31.61 -4.90
N MET A 465 -12.94 31.51 -4.27
CA MET A 465 -12.04 30.37 -4.49
C MET A 465 -12.65 29.05 -4.01
N ASN A 466 -13.28 29.05 -2.83
CA ASN A 466 -13.92 27.88 -2.20
C ASN A 466 -15.27 28.27 -1.56
N PRO A 467 -16.33 28.49 -2.36
CA PRO A 467 -17.66 28.80 -1.84
C PRO A 467 -18.24 27.54 -1.18
N PRO A 468 -18.86 27.66 0.02
CA PRO A 468 -19.34 26.50 0.75
C PRO A 468 -20.59 25.85 0.13
N ASP A 469 -21.43 26.60 -0.59
CA ASP A 469 -22.71 26.10 -1.14
C ASP A 469 -22.90 26.55 -2.60
N ALA A 470 -23.02 25.60 -3.52
CA ALA A 470 -23.13 25.86 -4.96
C ALA A 470 -24.45 26.58 -5.35
N PRO A 471 -25.65 26.19 -4.86
CA PRO A 471 -26.89 26.93 -5.08
C PRO A 471 -26.84 28.40 -4.65
N ALA A 472 -26.35 28.68 -3.43
CA ALA A 472 -26.22 30.05 -2.94
C ALA A 472 -25.17 30.85 -3.75
N TYR A 473 -24.08 30.20 -4.15
CA TYR A 473 -23.05 30.83 -4.96
C TYR A 473 -23.59 31.24 -6.34
N LEU A 474 -24.33 30.37 -7.04
CA LEU A 474 -24.98 30.71 -8.31
C LEU A 474 -26.01 31.85 -8.15
N ALA A 475 -26.83 31.81 -7.09
CA ALA A 475 -27.79 32.87 -6.79
C ALA A 475 -27.15 34.25 -6.49
N SER A 476 -25.87 34.25 -6.10
CA SER A 476 -25.13 35.49 -5.86
C SER A 476 -24.64 36.16 -7.15
N ILE A 477 -24.47 35.37 -8.23
CA ILE A 477 -23.91 35.76 -9.53
C ILE A 477 -25.03 36.03 -10.54
N LEU A 478 -26.03 35.15 -10.57
CA LEU A 478 -27.11 35.15 -11.54
C LEU A 478 -28.41 35.68 -10.94
N ASP A 479 -29.22 36.32 -11.77
CA ASP A 479 -30.50 36.91 -11.43
C ASP A 479 -31.67 36.03 -11.87
N SER A 480 -31.65 34.76 -11.44
CA SER A 480 -32.78 33.84 -11.64
C SER A 480 -33.11 33.10 -10.36
N GLY A 481 -34.06 33.65 -9.58
CA GLY A 481 -34.74 32.95 -8.49
C GLY A 481 -33.84 32.12 -7.54
N ASN A 482 -34.42 31.08 -6.95
CA ASN A 482 -33.71 30.15 -6.07
C ASN A 482 -33.22 28.95 -6.89
N PHE A 483 -31.91 28.71 -6.97
CA PHE A 483 -31.34 27.55 -7.66
C PHE A 483 -31.53 26.23 -6.88
N ARG A 484 -31.83 26.31 -5.58
CA ARG A 484 -31.94 25.14 -4.69
C ARG A 484 -32.96 24.08 -5.16
N PRO A 485 -34.17 24.43 -5.63
CA PRO A 485 -35.11 23.44 -6.18
C PRO A 485 -34.60 22.73 -7.44
N LEU A 486 -33.76 23.40 -8.25
CA LEU A 486 -33.19 22.79 -9.45
C LEU A 486 -32.14 21.73 -9.08
N PHE A 487 -31.30 22.03 -8.07
CA PHE A 487 -30.36 21.05 -7.53
C PHE A 487 -31.05 19.86 -6.89
N GLU A 488 -32.11 20.10 -6.11
CA GLU A 488 -32.93 19.05 -5.51
C GLU A 488 -33.60 18.16 -6.56
N ASN A 489 -34.08 18.76 -7.66
CA ASN A 489 -34.63 18.01 -8.77
C ASN A 489 -33.56 17.12 -9.42
N VAL A 490 -32.41 17.67 -9.83
CA VAL A 490 -31.31 16.90 -10.44
C VAL A 490 -30.82 15.77 -9.53
N ARG A 491 -30.77 16.01 -8.21
CA ARG A 491 -30.38 15.01 -7.21
C ARG A 491 -31.37 13.85 -7.14
N THR A 492 -32.67 14.12 -7.27
CA THR A 492 -33.74 13.12 -7.08
C THR A 492 -34.09 12.39 -8.38
N THR A 493 -34.15 13.07 -9.51
CA THR A 493 -34.53 12.50 -10.82
C THR A 493 -33.34 11.98 -11.62
N THR A 494 -32.10 12.39 -11.29
CA THR A 494 -30.88 12.12 -12.08
C THR A 494 -30.94 12.60 -13.53
N GLU A 495 -31.86 13.52 -13.85
CA GLU A 495 -31.95 14.16 -15.15
C GLU A 495 -31.20 15.50 -15.15
N SER A 496 -30.58 15.85 -16.27
CA SER A 496 -29.92 17.14 -16.44
C SER A 496 -30.93 18.27 -16.61
N VAL A 497 -30.73 19.39 -15.92
CA VAL A 497 -31.58 20.58 -16.05
C VAL A 497 -30.77 21.70 -16.68
N THR A 498 -31.26 22.24 -17.80
CA THR A 498 -30.67 23.40 -18.47
C THR A 498 -31.64 24.57 -18.43
N VAL A 499 -31.17 25.73 -17.99
CA VAL A 499 -31.92 26.99 -17.99
C VAL A 499 -31.18 27.98 -18.88
N ASN A 500 -31.87 28.48 -19.91
CA ASN A 500 -31.28 29.34 -20.93
C ASN A 500 -31.48 30.83 -20.62
N PHE A 501 -30.55 31.66 -21.09
CA PHE A 501 -30.60 33.13 -21.02
C PHE A 501 -30.88 33.68 -19.62
N ILE A 502 -30.20 33.14 -18.61
CA ILE A 502 -30.27 33.69 -17.25
C ILE A 502 -29.44 34.98 -17.21
N PRO A 503 -30.03 36.14 -16.91
CA PRO A 503 -29.27 37.38 -16.76
C PRO A 503 -28.35 37.32 -15.53
N THR A 504 -27.21 37.97 -15.62
CA THR A 504 -26.41 38.36 -14.45
C THR A 504 -27.14 39.44 -13.66
N ARG A 505 -26.83 39.59 -12.37
CA ARG A 505 -27.46 40.62 -11.51
C ARG A 505 -27.21 42.06 -11.93
N ASP A 506 -26.22 42.32 -12.78
CA ASP A 506 -25.98 43.63 -13.39
C ASP A 506 -26.76 43.84 -14.71
N GLY A 507 -27.47 42.81 -15.18
CA GLY A 507 -28.25 42.81 -16.42
C GLY A 507 -27.40 42.87 -17.71
N ARG A 508 -26.08 42.74 -17.61
CA ARG A 508 -25.17 42.96 -18.76
C ARG A 508 -24.85 41.70 -19.55
N ARG A 509 -24.94 40.52 -18.93
CA ARG A 509 -24.62 39.24 -19.56
C ARG A 509 -25.74 38.24 -19.33
N PHE A 510 -25.86 37.30 -20.25
CA PHE A 510 -26.80 36.20 -20.17
C PHE A 510 -26.05 34.88 -20.22
N TYR A 511 -26.37 33.95 -19.33
CA TYR A 511 -25.73 32.64 -19.27
C TYR A 511 -26.75 31.52 -19.51
N ASN A 512 -26.34 30.50 -20.26
CA ASN A 512 -27.01 29.20 -20.27
C ASN A 512 -26.37 28.35 -19.18
N VAL A 513 -27.17 27.94 -18.19
CA VAL A 513 -26.70 27.16 -17.04
C VAL A 513 -27.21 25.75 -17.15
N SER A 514 -26.33 24.76 -17.15
CA SER A 514 -26.69 23.34 -17.12
C SER A 514 -26.21 22.70 -15.83
N ILE A 515 -27.10 21.97 -15.16
CA ILE A 515 -26.84 21.24 -13.92
C ILE A 515 -26.98 19.75 -14.24
N LEU A 516 -25.87 19.01 -14.14
CA LEU A 516 -25.76 17.62 -14.56
C LEU A 516 -25.30 16.72 -13.39
N PRO A 517 -25.89 15.54 -13.18
CA PRO A 517 -25.44 14.61 -12.15
C PRO A 517 -24.23 13.78 -12.63
N ILE A 518 -23.22 13.60 -11.78
CA ILE A 518 -22.15 12.61 -12.00
C ILE A 518 -22.48 11.36 -11.20
N ALA A 519 -23.01 10.32 -11.84
CA ALA A 519 -23.07 8.92 -11.36
C ALA A 519 -23.29 8.71 -9.84
N ARG A 520 -24.15 9.52 -9.20
CA ARG A 520 -24.42 9.55 -7.75
C ARG A 520 -23.23 9.92 -6.83
N SER A 521 -22.21 10.60 -7.35
CA SER A 521 -21.05 11.09 -6.58
C SER A 521 -21.01 12.61 -6.45
N GLY A 522 -21.77 13.34 -7.26
CA GLY A 522 -21.80 14.81 -7.22
C GLY A 522 -22.60 15.42 -8.36
N ILE A 523 -22.57 16.75 -8.45
CA ILE A 523 -23.27 17.56 -9.45
C ILE A 523 -22.27 18.49 -10.14
N VAL A 524 -22.31 18.52 -11.47
CA VAL A 524 -21.56 19.45 -12.34
C VAL A 524 -22.49 20.56 -12.77
N ILE A 525 -22.06 21.80 -12.59
CA ILE A 525 -22.70 22.98 -13.16
C ILE A 525 -21.80 23.53 -14.25
N THR A 526 -22.37 23.75 -15.43
CA THR A 526 -21.72 24.48 -16.52
C THR A 526 -22.44 25.80 -16.75
N MET A 527 -21.69 26.87 -16.98
CA MET A 527 -22.24 28.17 -17.41
C MET A 527 -21.56 28.60 -18.70
N HIS A 528 -22.37 28.74 -19.75
CA HIS A 528 -21.95 29.20 -21.07
C HIS A 528 -22.47 30.62 -21.32
N ASP A 529 -21.61 31.54 -21.76
CA ASP A 529 -22.02 32.91 -22.07
C ASP A 529 -22.86 32.95 -23.35
N ALA A 530 -24.13 33.31 -23.21
CA ALA A 530 -25.14 33.33 -24.26
C ALA A 530 -25.62 34.75 -24.58
N THR A 531 -24.87 35.78 -24.20
CA THR A 531 -25.25 37.19 -24.34
C THR A 531 -25.54 37.57 -25.80
N ALA A 532 -24.62 37.28 -26.73
CA ALA A 532 -24.81 37.59 -28.14
C ALA A 532 -26.00 36.84 -28.77
N GLN A 533 -26.26 35.60 -28.31
CA GLN A 533 -27.39 34.80 -28.79
C GLN A 533 -28.73 35.39 -28.31
N TYR A 534 -28.78 35.90 -27.08
CA TYR A 534 -29.96 36.57 -26.55
C TYR A 534 -30.28 37.86 -27.33
N GLU A 535 -29.29 38.72 -27.57
CA GLU A 535 -29.46 39.98 -28.31
C GLU A 535 -29.98 39.74 -29.74
N LEU A 536 -29.44 38.74 -30.43
CA LEU A 536 -29.92 38.34 -31.77
C LEU A 536 -31.39 37.87 -31.73
N ASN A 537 -31.75 37.06 -30.75
CA ASN A 537 -33.12 36.55 -30.60
C ASN A 537 -34.12 37.68 -30.34
N GLN A 538 -33.74 38.65 -29.52
CA GLN A 538 -34.57 39.80 -29.20
C GLN A 538 -34.81 40.67 -30.45
N ALA A 539 -33.75 41.04 -31.17
CA ALA A 539 -33.85 41.83 -32.40
C ALA A 539 -34.74 41.17 -33.47
N LYS A 540 -34.67 39.83 -33.60
CA LYS A 540 -35.54 39.06 -34.50
C LYS A 540 -37.01 39.13 -34.08
N SER A 541 -37.29 39.02 -32.78
CA SER A 541 -38.65 39.06 -32.24
C SER A 541 -39.32 40.41 -32.48
N ASP A 542 -38.59 41.50 -32.22
CA ASP A 542 -39.09 42.88 -32.41
C ASP A 542 -39.43 43.15 -33.88
N MET A 543 -38.61 42.65 -34.81
CA MET A 543 -38.85 42.76 -36.25
C MET A 543 -40.14 42.06 -36.71
N VAL A 544 -40.39 40.83 -36.25
CA VAL A 544 -41.60 40.07 -36.64
C VAL A 544 -42.88 40.77 -36.18
N SER A 545 -42.84 41.39 -35.00
CA SER A 545 -43.96 42.18 -34.46
C SER A 545 -44.32 43.37 -35.36
N LEU A 546 -43.31 44.15 -35.79
CA LEU A 546 -43.47 45.32 -36.66
C LEU A 546 -44.06 44.97 -38.04
N VAL A 547 -43.54 43.93 -38.70
CA VAL A 547 -44.03 43.48 -40.02
C VAL A 547 -45.51 43.08 -39.96
N SER A 548 -45.90 42.40 -38.89
CA SER A 548 -47.27 41.92 -38.70
C SER A 548 -48.27 43.07 -38.58
N HIS A 549 -47.85 44.22 -38.05
CA HIS A 549 -48.70 45.40 -37.92
C HIS A 549 -48.98 46.05 -39.28
N GLU A 550 -47.95 46.25 -40.10
CA GLU A 550 -48.06 46.95 -41.39
C GLU A 550 -48.80 46.14 -42.47
N LEU A 551 -48.79 44.81 -42.39
CA LEU A 551 -49.57 43.95 -43.30
C LEU A 551 -51.09 44.00 -43.02
N ARG A 552 -51.49 44.25 -41.77
CA ARG A 552 -52.90 44.17 -41.35
C ARG A 552 -53.75 45.28 -41.98
N THR A 553 -53.19 46.48 -42.13
CA THR A 553 -53.88 47.66 -42.65
C THR A 553 -54.36 47.49 -44.10
N PRO A 554 -53.50 47.21 -45.10
CA PRO A 554 -53.93 47.00 -46.48
C PRO A 554 -54.88 45.79 -46.63
N LEU A 555 -54.63 44.71 -45.88
CA LEU A 555 -55.49 43.52 -45.89
C LEU A 555 -56.92 43.84 -45.40
N THR A 556 -57.04 44.70 -44.39
CA THR A 556 -58.33 45.15 -43.88
C THR A 556 -59.07 45.99 -44.92
N SER A 557 -58.37 46.87 -45.64
CA SER A 557 -58.94 47.66 -46.75
C SER A 557 -59.42 46.78 -47.90
N ILE A 558 -58.59 45.83 -48.38
CA ILE A 558 -58.97 44.88 -49.44
C ILE A 558 -60.24 44.12 -49.07
N ARG A 559 -60.29 43.62 -47.83
CA ARG A 559 -61.46 42.90 -47.32
C ARG A 559 -62.69 43.79 -47.25
N GLY A 560 -62.57 45.00 -46.71
CA GLY A 560 -63.66 45.95 -46.58
C GLY A 560 -64.29 46.34 -47.92
N TYR A 561 -63.47 46.68 -48.92
CA TYR A 561 -63.98 47.00 -50.26
C TYR A 561 -64.55 45.77 -50.98
N SER A 562 -63.99 44.58 -50.76
CA SER A 562 -64.54 43.32 -51.30
C SER A 562 -65.90 42.98 -50.69
N ASP A 563 -66.06 43.15 -49.38
CA ASP A 563 -67.35 42.96 -48.67
C ASP A 563 -68.40 43.96 -49.18
N MET A 564 -68.00 45.22 -49.47
CA MET A 564 -68.90 46.21 -50.06
C MET A 564 -69.34 45.84 -51.49
N LEU A 565 -68.44 45.27 -52.31
CA LEU A 565 -68.78 44.77 -53.66
C LEU A 565 -69.75 43.59 -53.63
N LEU A 566 -69.69 42.72 -52.61
CA LEU A 566 -70.62 41.60 -52.45
C LEU A 566 -71.98 42.01 -51.88
N LYS A 567 -72.00 43.02 -51.01
CA LYS A 567 -73.21 43.41 -50.26
C LYS A 567 -74.13 44.38 -50.99
N TYR A 568 -73.59 45.18 -51.91
CA TYR A 568 -74.34 46.21 -52.62
C TYR A 568 -74.27 46.02 -54.14
N ASP A 569 -75.40 46.19 -54.83
CA ASP A 569 -75.46 46.15 -56.30
C ASP A 569 -74.99 47.51 -56.85
N LEU A 570 -73.69 47.63 -57.06
CA LEU A 570 -73.03 48.90 -57.37
C LEU A 570 -73.06 49.19 -58.87
N VAL A 571 -73.41 50.43 -59.23
CA VAL A 571 -73.31 50.95 -60.61
C VAL A 571 -71.88 50.76 -61.14
N GLN A 572 -71.74 50.40 -62.43
CA GLN A 572 -70.48 50.09 -63.12
C GLN A 572 -69.29 50.98 -62.72
N ASP A 573 -69.48 52.30 -62.59
CA ASP A 573 -68.38 53.22 -62.26
C ASP A 573 -67.90 53.12 -60.80
N LYS A 574 -68.80 52.96 -59.82
CA LYS A 574 -68.40 52.80 -58.40
C LYS A 574 -67.79 51.43 -58.15
N GLY A 575 -68.30 50.39 -58.82
CA GLY A 575 -67.70 49.05 -58.77
C GLY A 575 -66.27 49.04 -59.30
N LYS A 576 -66.00 49.77 -60.41
CA LYS A 576 -64.65 49.96 -60.94
C LYS A 576 -63.72 50.69 -59.97
N THR A 577 -64.21 51.71 -59.25
CA THR A 577 -63.40 52.40 -58.23
C THR A 577 -62.99 51.46 -57.10
N PHE A 578 -63.92 50.65 -56.55
CA PHE A 578 -63.60 49.71 -55.47
C PHE A 578 -62.66 48.60 -55.92
N LEU A 579 -62.85 48.06 -57.13
CA LEU A 579 -61.91 47.13 -57.75
C LEU A 579 -60.53 47.78 -57.93
N GLY A 580 -60.49 49.05 -58.36
CA GLY A 580 -59.25 49.84 -58.45
C GLY A 580 -58.54 49.97 -57.09
N THR A 581 -59.27 50.26 -56.02
CA THR A 581 -58.70 50.32 -54.66
C THR A 581 -58.19 48.96 -54.19
N ILE A 582 -58.92 47.87 -54.45
CA ILE A 582 -58.47 46.50 -54.13
C ILE A 582 -57.18 46.16 -54.87
N ILE A 583 -57.11 46.45 -56.17
CA ILE A 583 -55.91 46.21 -56.99
C ILE A 583 -54.73 47.04 -56.46
N ASN A 584 -54.96 48.32 -56.14
CA ASN A 584 -53.93 49.19 -55.60
C ASN A 584 -53.40 48.69 -54.25
N GLU A 585 -54.29 48.34 -53.30
CA GLU A 585 -53.88 47.82 -51.99
C GLU A 585 -53.22 46.44 -52.10
N SER A 586 -53.63 45.60 -53.05
CA SER A 586 -52.95 44.32 -53.33
C SER A 586 -51.55 44.53 -53.90
N ASN A 587 -51.38 45.45 -54.84
CA ASN A 587 -50.07 45.82 -55.38
C ASN A 587 -49.18 46.40 -54.29
N ARG A 588 -49.76 47.24 -53.42
CA ARG A 588 -49.09 47.84 -52.27
C ARG A 588 -48.62 46.76 -51.28
N LEU A 589 -49.48 45.79 -50.92
CA LEU A 589 -49.12 44.65 -50.08
C LEU A 589 -47.96 43.84 -50.69
N ASN A 590 -48.03 43.56 -51.98
CA ASN A 590 -47.00 42.80 -52.69
C ASN A 590 -45.65 43.54 -52.68
N GLN A 591 -45.65 44.86 -52.86
CA GLN A 591 -44.44 45.68 -52.74
C GLN A 591 -43.83 45.65 -51.33
N LEU A 592 -44.64 45.67 -50.27
CA LEU A 592 -44.12 45.53 -48.90
C LEU A 592 -43.51 44.16 -48.65
N ILE A 593 -44.18 43.09 -49.08
CA ILE A 593 -43.66 41.72 -48.94
C ILE A 593 -42.32 41.59 -49.66
N GLN A 594 -42.24 42.08 -50.89
CA GLN A 594 -41.01 42.01 -51.67
C GLN A 594 -39.88 42.84 -51.04
N SER A 595 -40.18 44.08 -50.63
CA SER A 595 -39.20 44.93 -49.95
C SER A 595 -38.68 44.31 -48.64
N PHE A 596 -39.56 43.62 -47.90
CA PHE A 596 -39.19 42.92 -46.67
C PHE A 596 -38.31 41.70 -46.96
N LEU A 597 -38.70 40.87 -47.94
CA LEU A 597 -37.92 39.70 -48.35
C LEU A 597 -36.54 40.11 -48.86
N ASP A 598 -36.45 41.20 -49.61
CA ASP A 598 -35.18 41.75 -50.11
C ASP A 598 -34.24 42.10 -48.95
N ILE A 599 -34.73 42.81 -47.93
CA ILE A 599 -33.95 43.13 -46.72
C ILE A 599 -33.55 41.85 -45.96
N ALA A 600 -34.50 40.93 -45.73
CA ALA A 600 -34.25 39.71 -44.98
C ALA A 600 -33.27 38.76 -45.67
N TYR A 601 -33.30 38.68 -47.01
CA TYR A 601 -32.34 37.90 -47.77
C TYR A 601 -30.94 38.50 -47.74
N ILE A 602 -30.83 39.82 -47.79
CA ILE A 602 -29.54 40.49 -47.69
C ILE A 602 -28.98 40.29 -46.29
N GLU A 603 -29.75 40.57 -45.22
CA GLU A 603 -29.31 40.39 -43.83
C GLU A 603 -28.89 38.95 -43.49
N SER A 604 -29.69 37.96 -43.92
CA SER A 604 -29.37 36.55 -43.66
C SER A 604 -28.15 36.04 -44.43
N GLY A 605 -27.56 36.85 -45.32
CA GLY A 605 -26.46 36.45 -46.19
C GLY A 605 -26.85 35.38 -47.22
N ARG A 606 -28.15 35.03 -47.31
CA ARG A 606 -28.67 34.09 -48.31
C ARG A 606 -28.68 34.69 -49.72
N HIS A 607 -28.73 36.02 -49.83
CA HIS A 607 -28.46 36.70 -51.09
C HIS A 607 -26.94 36.71 -51.33
N LYS A 608 -26.48 35.82 -52.21
CA LYS A 608 -25.07 35.77 -52.62
C LYS A 608 -24.78 36.96 -53.52
N ILE A 609 -24.22 38.02 -52.94
CA ILE A 609 -23.81 39.23 -53.67
C ILE A 609 -22.88 38.79 -54.80
N THR A 610 -23.32 39.04 -56.02
CA THR A 610 -22.56 38.67 -57.21
C THR A 610 -21.97 39.95 -57.78
N LYS A 611 -20.80 40.32 -57.24
CA LYS A 611 -20.07 41.49 -57.71
C LYS A 611 -19.53 41.23 -59.11
N SER A 612 -19.69 42.22 -59.99
CA SER A 612 -19.19 42.19 -61.36
C SER A 612 -18.73 43.58 -61.76
N ASP A 613 -17.75 43.68 -62.65
CA ASP A 613 -17.33 44.96 -63.20
C ASP A 613 -18.29 45.41 -64.28
N PHE A 614 -19.00 46.52 -64.04
CA PHE A 614 -19.87 47.12 -65.02
C PHE A 614 -19.63 48.63 -65.15
N GLU A 615 -19.99 49.18 -66.30
CA GLU A 615 -19.92 50.62 -66.57
C GLU A 615 -21.19 51.31 -66.03
N VAL A 616 -21.01 52.42 -65.29
CA VAL A 616 -22.10 53.11 -64.61
C VAL A 616 -23.01 53.86 -65.58
N GLY A 617 -22.46 54.44 -66.65
CA GLY A 617 -23.20 55.20 -67.66
C GLY A 617 -24.42 54.46 -68.25
N PRO A 618 -24.25 53.25 -68.82
CA PRO A 618 -25.37 52.46 -69.33
C PRO A 618 -26.44 52.15 -68.27
N MET A 619 -26.02 51.82 -67.05
CA MET A 619 -26.94 51.53 -65.94
C MET A 619 -27.80 52.76 -65.58
N LEU A 620 -27.21 53.96 -65.51
CA LEU A 620 -27.96 55.19 -65.23
C LEU A 620 -28.92 55.54 -66.37
N LYS A 621 -28.54 55.27 -67.61
CA LYS A 621 -29.44 55.46 -68.76
C LYS A 621 -30.68 54.57 -68.67
N ASP A 622 -30.50 53.30 -68.30
CA ASP A 622 -31.61 52.36 -68.05
C ASP A 622 -32.49 52.85 -66.88
N LEU A 623 -31.85 53.35 -65.81
CA LEU A 623 -32.55 53.88 -64.63
C LEU A 623 -33.43 55.08 -64.98
N ILE A 624 -32.87 56.06 -65.72
CA ILE A 624 -33.60 57.25 -66.18
C ILE A 624 -34.78 56.84 -67.08
N GLY A 625 -34.59 55.86 -67.96
CA GLY A 625 -35.67 55.31 -68.77
C GLY A 625 -36.80 54.69 -67.92
N THR A 626 -36.43 54.03 -66.82
CA THR A 626 -37.38 53.38 -65.91
C THR A 626 -38.18 54.38 -65.08
N VAL A 627 -37.53 55.42 -64.53
CA VAL A 627 -38.22 56.45 -63.73
C VAL A 627 -38.84 57.57 -64.57
N GLY A 628 -38.51 57.65 -65.86
CA GLY A 628 -38.97 58.67 -66.79
C GLY A 628 -40.50 58.88 -66.81
N PRO A 629 -41.33 57.81 -66.91
CA PRO A 629 -42.79 57.96 -66.86
C PRO A 629 -43.29 58.56 -65.54
N MET A 630 -42.68 58.20 -64.41
CA MET A 630 -43.01 58.74 -63.08
C MET A 630 -42.64 60.23 -62.98
N ALA A 631 -41.45 60.60 -63.46
CA ALA A 631 -40.99 61.99 -63.48
C ALA A 631 -41.85 62.86 -64.43
N ALA A 632 -42.18 62.36 -65.62
CA ALA A 632 -43.03 63.04 -66.59
C ALA A 632 -44.44 63.30 -66.04
N GLY A 633 -45.00 62.35 -65.27
CA GLY A 633 -46.30 62.50 -64.61
C GLY A 633 -46.35 63.68 -63.61
N LYS A 634 -45.22 64.06 -63.01
CA LYS A 634 -45.06 65.23 -62.12
C LYS A 634 -44.37 66.43 -62.78
N GLN A 635 -44.10 66.40 -64.10
CA GLN A 635 -43.33 67.44 -64.80
C GLN A 635 -41.94 67.71 -64.18
N ILE A 636 -41.27 66.67 -63.69
CA ILE A 636 -39.93 66.76 -63.08
C ILE A 636 -38.88 66.35 -64.11
N ALA A 637 -37.82 67.15 -64.25
CA ALA A 637 -36.68 66.82 -65.11
C ALA A 637 -35.66 65.97 -64.33
N VAL A 638 -35.24 64.83 -64.89
CA VAL A 638 -34.17 63.99 -64.32
C VAL A 638 -32.92 64.13 -65.17
N GLN A 639 -31.81 64.55 -64.57
CA GLN A 639 -30.52 64.73 -65.26
C GLN A 639 -29.42 63.92 -64.57
N SER A 640 -28.59 63.22 -65.35
CA SER A 640 -27.36 62.58 -64.85
C SER A 640 -26.12 63.30 -65.34
N ALA A 641 -25.09 63.36 -64.49
CA ALA A 641 -23.77 63.91 -64.84
C ALA A 641 -22.64 63.06 -64.25
N GLY A 642 -21.49 63.04 -64.92
CA GLY A 642 -20.24 62.48 -64.38
C GLY A 642 -20.09 60.95 -64.47
N ALA A 643 -20.94 60.25 -65.23
CA ALA A 643 -20.96 58.79 -65.27
C ALA A 643 -20.12 58.14 -66.40
N ASP A 644 -19.60 58.94 -67.33
CA ASP A 644 -18.92 58.44 -68.53
C ASP A 644 -17.56 57.81 -68.17
N GLY A 645 -17.34 56.55 -68.58
CA GLY A 645 -16.09 55.83 -68.37
C GLY A 645 -15.85 55.30 -66.95
N ILE A 646 -16.75 55.55 -65.98
CA ILE A 646 -16.64 55.04 -64.61
C ILE A 646 -17.08 53.58 -64.56
N ARG A 647 -16.22 52.73 -63.99
CA ARG A 647 -16.49 51.30 -63.73
C ARG A 647 -16.48 51.03 -62.24
N VAL A 648 -17.35 50.15 -61.78
CA VAL A 648 -17.45 49.75 -60.36
C VAL A 648 -17.54 48.23 -60.24
N HIS A 649 -16.86 47.68 -59.23
CA HIS A 649 -16.94 46.26 -58.88
C HIS A 649 -18.03 46.03 -57.82
N ALA A 650 -19.29 45.92 -58.27
CA ALA A 650 -20.42 45.80 -57.37
C ALA A 650 -21.50 44.86 -57.93
N ASP A 651 -22.48 44.52 -57.10
CA ASP A 651 -23.67 43.84 -57.56
C ASP A 651 -24.56 44.83 -58.30
N ARG A 652 -24.52 44.76 -59.65
CA ARG A 652 -25.22 45.69 -60.53
C ARG A 652 -26.71 45.81 -60.20
N LEU A 653 -27.36 44.69 -59.84
CA LEU A 653 -28.80 44.67 -59.60
C LEU A 653 -29.15 45.38 -58.29
N LEU A 654 -28.38 45.13 -57.23
CA LEU A 654 -28.60 45.76 -55.93
C LEU A 654 -28.31 47.26 -55.96
N ILE A 655 -27.23 47.68 -56.63
CA ILE A 655 -26.92 49.11 -56.83
C ILE A 655 -28.02 49.79 -57.65
N TYR A 656 -28.46 49.16 -58.74
CA TYR A 656 -29.56 49.67 -59.56
C TYR A 656 -30.85 49.86 -58.74
N GLN A 657 -31.22 48.89 -57.91
CA GLN A 657 -32.39 48.97 -57.05
C GLN A 657 -32.26 50.04 -55.96
N ALA A 658 -31.08 50.16 -55.34
CA ALA A 658 -30.80 51.20 -54.35
C ALA A 658 -30.92 52.62 -54.96
N LEU A 659 -30.41 52.82 -56.18
CA LEU A 659 -30.53 54.08 -56.89
C LEU A 659 -31.97 54.36 -57.35
N ILE A 660 -32.72 53.34 -57.79
CA ILE A 660 -34.16 53.50 -58.06
C ILE A 660 -34.87 53.99 -56.81
N ASN A 661 -34.59 53.43 -55.62
CA ASN A 661 -35.21 53.88 -54.38
C ASN A 661 -34.89 55.35 -54.06
N LEU A 662 -33.62 55.76 -54.21
CA LEU A 662 -33.21 57.15 -53.96
C LEU A 662 -33.86 58.11 -54.96
N VAL A 663 -33.84 57.80 -56.26
CA VAL A 663 -34.39 58.66 -57.32
C VAL A 663 -35.92 58.70 -57.27
N ALA A 664 -36.56 57.56 -57.00
CA ALA A 664 -38.00 57.52 -56.80
C ALA A 664 -38.40 58.40 -55.61
N ASN A 665 -37.70 58.31 -54.47
CA ASN A 665 -37.94 59.20 -53.33
C ASN A 665 -37.73 60.68 -53.69
N ALA A 666 -36.68 61.01 -54.43
CA ALA A 666 -36.41 62.37 -54.90
C ALA A 666 -37.55 62.94 -55.76
N ILE A 667 -38.09 62.14 -56.69
CA ILE A 667 -39.25 62.51 -57.53
C ILE A 667 -40.52 62.62 -56.67
N LYS A 668 -40.69 61.70 -55.72
CA LYS A 668 -41.85 61.63 -54.81
C LYS A 668 -41.98 62.94 -54.03
N TYR A 669 -40.92 63.35 -53.33
CA TYR A 669 -40.95 64.48 -52.40
C TYR A 669 -40.64 65.84 -53.02
N SER A 670 -40.42 65.91 -54.35
CA SER A 670 -40.21 67.17 -55.07
C SER A 670 -41.50 67.72 -55.69
N PRO A 671 -41.72 69.05 -55.69
CA PRO A 671 -42.88 69.67 -56.32
C PRO A 671 -42.79 69.65 -57.86
N ALA A 672 -43.91 69.83 -58.54
CA ALA A 672 -43.96 69.81 -60.00
C ALA A 672 -43.12 70.93 -60.65
N GLY A 673 -42.48 70.65 -61.79
CA GLY A 673 -41.62 71.62 -62.51
C GLY A 673 -40.19 71.73 -61.99
N THR A 674 -39.80 70.89 -61.02
CA THR A 674 -38.44 70.86 -60.44
C THR A 674 -37.49 69.91 -61.17
N MET A 675 -36.24 69.83 -60.68
CA MET A 675 -35.21 68.96 -61.22
C MET A 675 -34.61 68.03 -60.17
N VAL A 676 -34.45 66.75 -60.52
CA VAL A 676 -33.67 65.76 -59.77
C VAL A 676 -32.35 65.53 -60.49
N ARG A 677 -31.22 65.69 -59.79
CA ARG A 677 -29.87 65.51 -60.35
C ARG A 677 -29.20 64.27 -59.78
N ILE A 678 -28.67 63.44 -60.67
CA ILE A 678 -27.88 62.24 -60.33
C ILE A 678 -26.41 62.52 -60.70
N GLY A 679 -25.57 62.76 -59.71
CA GLY A 679 -24.13 62.90 -59.87
C GLY A 679 -23.41 61.58 -59.64
N VAL A 680 -22.39 61.29 -60.45
CA VAL A 680 -21.44 60.20 -60.19
C VAL A 680 -20.04 60.77 -60.13
N SER A 681 -19.26 60.35 -59.13
CA SER A 681 -17.84 60.70 -59.03
C SER A 681 -17.01 59.51 -58.60
N ASP A 682 -15.79 59.43 -59.14
CA ASP A 682 -14.74 58.54 -58.66
C ASP A 682 -13.99 59.25 -57.52
N GLY A 683 -13.84 58.60 -56.35
CA GLY A 683 -13.22 59.22 -55.18
C GLY A 683 -12.71 58.21 -54.16
N ASN A 684 -11.48 58.41 -53.66
CA ASN A 684 -10.82 57.61 -52.61
C ASN A 684 -10.95 56.08 -52.79
N GLY A 685 -10.72 55.60 -54.02
CA GLY A 685 -10.69 54.17 -54.32
C GLY A 685 -12.08 53.51 -54.38
N GLY A 686 -13.12 54.26 -54.78
CA GLY A 686 -14.48 53.78 -54.98
C GLY A 686 -15.37 54.78 -55.73
N VAL A 687 -16.63 54.41 -55.98
CA VAL A 687 -17.61 55.23 -56.72
C VAL A 687 -18.66 55.81 -55.76
N ARG A 688 -18.95 57.10 -55.92
CA ARG A 688 -20.02 57.79 -55.19
C ARG A 688 -21.15 58.20 -56.13
N PHE A 689 -22.38 57.91 -55.71
CA PHE A 689 -23.62 58.28 -56.38
C PHE A 689 -24.36 59.31 -55.52
N GLU A 690 -24.58 60.50 -56.07
CA GLU A 690 -25.25 61.61 -55.41
C GLU A 690 -26.61 61.85 -56.07
N VAL A 691 -27.69 61.76 -55.31
CA VAL A 691 -29.05 62.06 -55.78
C VAL A 691 -29.55 63.29 -55.06
N ALA A 692 -29.63 64.40 -55.79
CA ALA A 692 -30.07 65.69 -55.27
C ALA A 692 -31.49 66.03 -55.75
N ASP A 693 -32.35 66.39 -54.82
CA ASP A 693 -33.74 66.81 -55.03
C ASP A 693 -34.00 68.26 -54.60
N GLN A 694 -35.16 68.81 -55.00
CA GLN A 694 -35.60 70.17 -54.63
C GLN A 694 -36.90 70.11 -53.83
N GLY A 695 -37.04 69.08 -53.00
CA GLY A 695 -38.24 68.77 -52.22
C GLY A 695 -38.32 69.48 -50.87
N CYS A 696 -39.19 68.96 -50.00
CA CYS A 696 -39.49 69.56 -48.70
C CYS A 696 -38.32 69.54 -47.68
N GLY A 697 -37.27 68.76 -47.94
CA GLY A 697 -36.13 68.57 -47.03
C GLY A 697 -36.48 67.82 -45.73
N ILE A 698 -35.45 67.50 -44.94
CA ILE A 698 -35.49 66.64 -43.75
C ILE A 698 -34.92 67.40 -42.54
N PRO A 699 -35.62 67.44 -41.39
CA PRO A 699 -35.13 68.06 -40.16
C PRO A 699 -33.88 67.36 -39.58
N ALA A 700 -33.02 68.13 -38.91
CA ALA A 700 -31.74 67.63 -38.40
C ALA A 700 -31.86 66.50 -37.36
N ASP A 701 -32.93 66.51 -36.55
CA ASP A 701 -33.23 65.50 -35.53
C ASP A 701 -33.77 64.17 -36.11
N GLU A 702 -34.14 64.17 -37.39
CA GLU A 702 -34.65 62.99 -38.10
C GLU A 702 -33.60 62.34 -39.02
N LEU A 703 -32.51 63.02 -39.37
CA LEU A 703 -31.51 62.53 -40.34
C LEU A 703 -30.92 61.15 -39.98
N SER A 704 -30.79 60.82 -38.68
CA SER A 704 -30.30 59.51 -38.24
C SER A 704 -31.38 58.42 -38.31
N LYS A 705 -32.66 58.79 -38.20
CA LYS A 705 -33.80 57.87 -38.11
C LYS A 705 -34.35 57.47 -39.47
N ILE A 706 -34.17 58.28 -40.53
CA ILE A 706 -34.74 57.98 -41.86
C ILE A 706 -34.22 56.67 -42.49
N PHE A 707 -33.08 56.16 -42.00
CA PHE A 707 -32.52 54.89 -42.43
C PHE A 707 -32.97 53.71 -41.55
N GLU A 708 -33.70 53.95 -40.47
CA GLU A 708 -34.32 52.90 -39.66
C GLU A 708 -35.46 52.24 -40.43
N LYS A 709 -35.62 50.93 -40.25
CA LYS A 709 -36.66 50.16 -40.93
C LYS A 709 -38.03 50.64 -40.48
N PHE A 710 -38.95 50.80 -41.43
CA PHE A 710 -40.34 51.25 -41.20
C PHE A 710 -40.48 52.69 -40.70
N TYR A 711 -39.38 53.46 -40.64
CA TYR A 711 -39.47 54.87 -40.26
C TYR A 711 -40.16 55.70 -41.35
N ARG A 712 -41.14 56.51 -40.95
CA ARG A 712 -41.83 57.47 -41.80
C ARG A 712 -42.10 58.74 -41.02
N ARG A 713 -41.95 59.88 -41.69
CA ARG A 713 -42.32 61.19 -41.17
C ARG A 713 -43.81 61.44 -41.38
N ASP A 714 -44.54 61.79 -40.32
CA ASP A 714 -45.94 62.20 -40.38
C ASP A 714 -46.04 63.71 -40.67
N ASN A 715 -46.16 64.07 -41.95
CA ASN A 715 -46.36 65.45 -42.41
C ASN A 715 -47.69 65.59 -43.17
N GLU A 716 -48.40 66.71 -42.99
CA GLU A 716 -49.70 66.97 -43.65
C GLU A 716 -49.58 67.11 -45.18
N GLU A 717 -48.46 67.62 -45.70
CA GLU A 717 -48.22 67.81 -47.15
C GLU A 717 -47.83 66.52 -47.90
N THR A 718 -47.35 65.50 -47.20
CA THR A 718 -46.88 64.23 -47.79
C THR A 718 -47.75 63.03 -47.39
N ARG A 719 -48.88 63.29 -46.73
CA ARG A 719 -49.78 62.30 -46.14
C ARG A 719 -50.40 61.35 -47.17
N ASP A 720 -50.64 61.86 -48.39
CA ASP A 720 -51.24 61.10 -49.50
C ASP A 720 -50.23 60.24 -50.28
N GLU A 721 -48.93 60.31 -49.98
CA GLU A 721 -47.94 59.59 -50.78
C GLU A 721 -47.55 58.22 -50.19
N SER A 722 -47.91 57.15 -50.90
CA SER A 722 -47.69 55.75 -50.49
C SER A 722 -46.20 55.38 -50.35
N GLY A 723 -45.82 54.75 -49.23
CA GLY A 723 -44.48 54.17 -48.99
C GLY A 723 -44.40 53.48 -47.62
N PHE A 724 -43.48 52.52 -47.45
CA PHE A 724 -43.42 51.65 -46.26
C PHE A 724 -42.22 51.89 -45.33
N GLY A 725 -41.39 52.90 -45.59
CA GLY A 725 -40.19 53.18 -44.78
C GLY A 725 -39.10 52.11 -44.90
N LEU A 726 -39.12 51.29 -45.95
CA LEU A 726 -38.14 50.21 -46.17
C LEU A 726 -37.08 50.56 -47.23
N GLY A 727 -37.35 51.50 -48.12
CA GLY A 727 -36.47 51.81 -49.26
C GLY A 727 -35.10 52.35 -48.85
N LEU A 728 -35.04 53.26 -47.88
CA LEU A 728 -33.78 53.84 -47.39
C LEU A 728 -33.00 52.84 -46.52
N ALA A 729 -33.69 52.04 -45.71
CA ALA A 729 -33.07 50.96 -44.95
C ALA A 729 -32.44 49.89 -45.88
N PHE A 730 -33.10 49.57 -47.00
CA PHE A 730 -32.54 48.73 -48.05
C PHE A 730 -31.27 49.34 -48.66
N THR A 731 -31.32 50.63 -49.04
CA THR A 731 -30.13 51.32 -49.59
C THR A 731 -28.95 51.30 -48.61
N LYS A 732 -29.21 51.46 -47.30
CA LYS A 732 -28.18 51.37 -46.26
C LYS A 732 -27.58 49.97 -46.14
N GLU A 733 -28.40 48.93 -46.14
CA GLU A 733 -27.91 47.55 -46.10
C GLU A 733 -27.12 47.19 -47.37
N VAL A 734 -27.57 47.65 -48.55
CA VAL A 734 -26.82 47.48 -49.81
C VAL A 734 -25.44 48.15 -49.72
N ALA A 735 -25.36 49.37 -49.19
CA ALA A 735 -24.09 50.07 -49.00
C ALA A 735 -23.15 49.30 -48.06
N ALA A 736 -23.65 48.93 -46.87
CA ALA A 736 -22.89 48.21 -45.85
C ALA A 736 -22.33 46.88 -46.38
N ARG A 737 -23.14 46.14 -47.15
CA ARG A 737 -22.75 44.88 -47.79
C ARG A 737 -21.70 45.01 -48.88
N HIS A 738 -21.59 46.19 -49.48
CA HIS A 738 -20.52 46.52 -50.41
C HIS A 738 -19.30 47.14 -49.71
N GLY A 739 -19.33 47.27 -48.38
CA GLY A 739 -18.27 47.90 -47.57
C GLY A 739 -18.33 49.42 -47.56
N GLY A 740 -19.41 50.00 -48.10
CA GLY A 740 -19.63 51.43 -48.21
C GLY A 740 -20.65 51.98 -47.22
N ASP A 741 -21.11 53.20 -47.48
CA ASP A 741 -22.08 53.89 -46.62
C ASP A 741 -23.03 54.78 -47.45
N VAL A 742 -24.17 55.14 -46.86
CA VAL A 742 -25.12 56.10 -47.41
C VAL A 742 -25.36 57.22 -46.41
N VAL A 743 -25.16 58.46 -46.86
CA VAL A 743 -25.34 59.67 -46.05
C VAL A 743 -26.33 60.62 -46.71
N VAL A 744 -26.88 61.53 -45.92
CA VAL A 744 -27.86 62.51 -46.38
C VAL A 744 -27.54 63.88 -45.80
N GLU A 745 -27.53 64.87 -46.68
CA GLU A 745 -27.47 66.29 -46.34
C GLU A 745 -28.79 66.93 -46.77
N SER A 746 -29.50 67.57 -45.86
CA SER A 746 -30.82 68.12 -46.16
C SER A 746 -31.12 69.36 -45.33
N GLU A 747 -31.82 70.31 -45.92
CA GLU A 747 -32.33 71.50 -45.25
C GLU A 747 -33.82 71.67 -45.61
N VAL A 748 -34.65 71.91 -44.58
CA VAL A 748 -36.10 72.03 -44.75
C VAL A 748 -36.43 73.15 -45.75
N GLY A 749 -37.22 72.81 -46.78
CA GLY A 749 -37.64 73.71 -47.86
C GLY A 749 -36.61 73.93 -48.98
N LYS A 750 -35.40 73.37 -48.91
CA LYS A 750 -34.37 73.48 -49.96
C LYS A 750 -34.08 72.17 -50.71
N GLY A 751 -34.55 71.04 -50.19
CA GLY A 751 -34.34 69.70 -50.75
C GLY A 751 -33.32 68.87 -50.00
N SER A 752 -32.99 67.70 -50.53
CA SER A 752 -32.03 66.75 -49.93
C SER A 752 -31.03 66.24 -50.95
N VAL A 753 -29.84 65.87 -50.47
CA VAL A 753 -28.79 65.21 -51.24
C VAL A 753 -28.45 63.91 -50.54
N PHE A 754 -28.73 62.79 -51.21
CA PHE A 754 -28.36 61.46 -50.75
C PHE A 754 -27.10 61.00 -51.45
N THR A 755 -26.08 60.61 -50.69
CA THR A 755 -24.78 60.17 -51.22
C THR A 755 -24.55 58.71 -50.85
N LEU A 756 -24.61 57.82 -51.83
CA LEU A 756 -24.28 56.41 -51.72
C LEU A 756 -22.82 56.18 -52.15
N SER A 757 -21.99 55.69 -51.24
CA SER A 757 -20.57 55.42 -51.47
C SER A 757 -20.32 53.92 -51.56
N ILE A 758 -19.62 53.47 -52.61
CA ILE A 758 -19.26 52.07 -52.84
C ILE A 758 -17.73 51.98 -53.02
N PRO A 759 -16.99 51.35 -52.10
CA PRO A 759 -15.56 51.10 -52.29
C PRO A 759 -15.32 50.22 -53.52
N GLY A 760 -14.22 50.49 -54.22
CA GLY A 760 -13.83 49.85 -55.48
C GLY A 760 -13.33 48.42 -55.35
#